data_AF-A0A7I4AU47-F1
#
_entry.id   AF-A0A7I4AU47-F1
#
_cell.length_a   1.000
_cell.length_b   1.000
_cell.length_c   1.000
_cell.angle_alpha   90.00
_cell.angle_beta   90.00
_cell.angle_gamma   90.00
#
_symmetry.space_group_name_H-M   'P 1'
#
loop_
_entity.id
_entity.type
_entity.pdbx_description
1 polymer ?
#
loop_
_entity_poly.entity_id
_entity_poly.type
_entity_poly.pdbx_seq_one_letter_code
_entity_poly.pdbx_strand_id
1 'polypeptide(L)'
;MEAGCMKRQWLKASQLGRCFLLLLLMLSPSFGDAWYYKEEIASLQALFAAWNKSNPPADLEGWSSTRQRPCEPDAIWRGVTCTEVPNSETNTKGPSRYIIGLTLSEAHINGTLPDVFGWPNLSGIGFLTLTGNPELTGPLPPSINSTWLNTLDLHDNGFNGSIPNINFSYYLEKLDLSGNRITGEYPSHQLQNASSLLSLNIGGNKFFGNIPENATRSMKRLQKLNISYNNFTGKFPNFRNWSNLQYLDISSNHFQGPLPNFSTSSNLEYVYLGGNNFSGTLTNFFDHFNVSKVKIVNVSDNNLSGSLPFNFISSNVSSIQELLQDNPYCNGNDYDDARRCYCKQDCSITPMSKKVRKIVIISICISVVMVLMMISVVGLILFKNKKYKKYLQLQFQQKFDEFDVKPTIYSYNELKAATRDFHIENKLGEGGYGAVYKGVLSNGNVVAIKQLFVKTKQSIDDFSNEIVLITGMKHRNLVNLKGCCLRENSKILVYEYVDNYDVDQILLGPHRQEVPWLLRLKICMGVAHGLHYLHALAHPRVIHRDIKASNILLDKNLEPKIADFGLVLLFPDKETHIMTIHVAGTKGYLAPEYASLGQLSDKVDVFSFGVLCLEIISGRRNIDESLPQDQVFLTQWILIYILQAWKLHQSNKLIELVDQTLHLSDGELQDVLRIIKIALLCIQNDCERRPTMERVVYLFQGDTQSEVVVLNRSEDYLHKQQWSQENILSPLTTEIELLSHEYSSEFEQPELKDI
;
A
#
# COMPACT_ATOMS: atom_id res chain seq x y z
N MET A 1 39.95 1.34 35.19
CA MET A 1 38.48 1.23 35.07
C MET A 1 38.01 1.96 33.79
N GLU A 2 38.71 1.79 32.66
CA GLU A 2 38.66 2.77 31.55
C GLU A 2 38.15 2.20 30.21
N ALA A 3 37.98 0.89 30.08
CA ALA A 3 37.44 0.27 28.87
C ALA A 3 35.96 0.63 28.57
N GLY A 4 35.24 1.20 29.54
CA GLY A 4 33.81 1.53 29.42
C GLY A 4 33.51 2.85 28.69
N CYS A 5 34.47 3.79 28.59
CA CYS A 5 34.17 5.15 28.11
C CYS A 5 34.30 5.30 26.59
N MET A 6 35.35 4.72 25.97
CA MET A 6 35.59 4.89 24.52
C MET A 6 34.48 4.32 23.62
N LYS A 7 33.74 3.29 24.08
CA LYS A 7 32.66 2.67 23.28
C LYS A 7 31.43 3.56 23.12
N ARG A 8 31.23 4.59 23.95
CA ARG A 8 30.14 5.58 23.81
C ARG A 8 30.50 6.80 22.96
N GLN A 9 31.78 7.10 22.75
CA GLN A 9 32.19 8.19 21.86
C GLN A 9 32.15 7.79 20.37
N TRP A 10 32.55 6.56 20.03
CA TRP A 10 32.48 6.07 18.64
C TRP A 10 31.06 5.98 18.06
N LEU A 11 30.04 5.70 18.89
CA LEU A 11 28.63 5.71 18.49
C LEU A 11 28.05 7.13 18.31
N LYS A 12 28.63 8.16 18.95
CA LYS A 12 28.25 9.56 18.70
C LYS A 12 28.99 10.15 17.50
N ALA A 13 30.25 9.77 17.28
CA ALA A 13 31.02 10.19 16.11
C ALA A 13 30.41 9.68 14.79
N SER A 14 29.86 8.46 14.74
CA SER A 14 29.23 7.93 13.53
C SER A 14 27.84 8.51 13.22
N GLN A 15 27.12 9.03 14.22
CA GLN A 15 25.88 9.79 13.99
C GLN A 15 26.19 11.22 13.54
N LEU A 16 27.12 11.93 14.20
CA LEU A 16 27.53 13.26 13.78
C LEU A 16 28.16 13.26 12.37
N GLY A 17 29.01 12.29 12.04
CA GLY A 17 29.58 12.17 10.69
C GLY A 17 28.53 11.91 9.60
N ARG A 18 27.47 11.15 9.91
CA ARG A 18 26.35 10.92 8.96
C ARG A 18 25.45 12.15 8.81
N CYS A 19 25.16 12.87 9.89
CA CYS A 19 24.44 14.14 9.82
C CYS A 19 25.27 15.21 9.09
N PHE A 20 26.60 15.23 9.24
CA PHE A 20 27.46 16.20 8.54
C PHE A 20 27.58 15.89 7.04
N LEU A 21 27.63 14.60 6.65
CA LEU A 21 27.59 14.22 5.23
C LEU A 21 26.23 14.52 4.59
N LEU A 22 25.13 14.34 5.33
CA LEU A 22 23.78 14.73 4.88
C LEU A 22 23.60 16.26 4.83
N LEU A 23 24.19 17.03 5.75
CA LEU A 23 24.19 18.50 5.65
C LEU A 23 25.03 18.99 4.46
N LEU A 24 26.18 18.36 4.19
CA LEU A 24 27.02 18.72 3.03
C LEU A 24 26.37 18.39 1.68
N LEU A 25 25.45 17.43 1.62
CA LEU A 25 24.60 17.16 0.46
C LEU A 25 23.39 18.12 0.35
N MET A 26 23.08 18.87 1.41
CA MET A 26 21.95 19.82 1.47
C MET A 26 22.39 21.29 1.42
N LEU A 27 23.68 21.55 1.19
CA LEU A 27 24.30 22.89 1.14
C LEU A 27 25.04 23.16 -0.19
N SER A 28 24.42 22.79 -1.30
CA SER A 28 24.80 23.25 -2.64
C SER A 28 23.65 24.03 -3.30
N PRO A 29 23.90 25.21 -3.89
CA PRO A 29 22.83 26.00 -4.49
C PRO A 29 22.39 25.45 -5.87
N SER A 30 21.07 25.35 -6.05
CA SER A 30 20.33 25.42 -7.31
C SER A 30 20.83 24.58 -8.51
N PHE A 31 20.60 23.26 -8.52
CA PHE A 31 20.68 22.43 -9.76
C PHE A 31 19.67 21.25 -9.85
N GLY A 32 18.58 21.26 -9.06
CA GLY A 32 17.71 20.09 -8.82
C GLY A 32 17.02 19.45 -10.05
N ASP A 33 16.01 20.10 -10.62
CA ASP A 33 15.02 19.40 -11.47
C ASP A 33 15.50 19.05 -12.89
N ALA A 34 16.56 19.71 -13.37
CA ALA A 34 17.18 19.40 -14.66
C ALA A 34 18.28 18.32 -14.57
N TRP A 35 18.72 17.97 -13.36
CA TRP A 35 19.81 17.03 -13.12
C TRP A 35 19.33 15.59 -13.03
N TYR A 36 18.38 15.30 -12.13
CA TYR A 36 17.86 13.93 -11.92
C TYR A 36 17.36 13.28 -13.22
N TYR A 37 16.44 13.93 -13.94
CA TYR A 37 15.91 13.40 -15.21
C TYR A 37 16.99 13.18 -16.28
N LYS A 38 18.07 13.96 -16.25
CA LYS A 38 19.19 13.83 -17.19
C LYS A 38 20.08 12.63 -16.86
N GLU A 39 20.26 12.30 -15.58
CA GLU A 39 21.03 11.13 -15.14
C GLU A 39 20.25 9.81 -15.28
N GLU A 40 18.94 9.82 -15.03
CA GLU A 40 18.07 8.66 -15.30
C GLU A 40 18.08 8.31 -16.80
N ILE A 41 17.98 9.33 -17.68
CA ILE A 41 18.13 9.16 -19.13
C ILE A 41 19.52 8.64 -19.50
N ALA A 42 20.59 9.19 -18.92
CA ALA A 42 21.96 8.74 -19.20
C ALA A 42 22.17 7.26 -18.82
N SER A 43 21.54 6.82 -17.72
CA SER A 43 21.55 5.41 -17.29
C SER A 43 20.85 4.50 -18.29
N LEU A 44 19.64 4.87 -18.76
CA LEU A 44 18.93 4.10 -19.80
C LEU A 44 19.66 4.15 -21.16
N GLN A 45 20.30 5.26 -21.52
CA GLN A 45 21.13 5.38 -22.72
C GLN A 45 22.39 4.50 -22.67
N ALA A 46 22.98 4.32 -21.48
CA ALA A 46 24.10 3.41 -21.30
C ALA A 46 23.66 1.93 -21.42
N LEU A 47 22.49 1.58 -20.89
CA LEU A 47 21.87 0.27 -21.12
C LEU A 47 21.59 0.05 -22.62
N PHE A 48 21.04 1.06 -23.32
CA PHE A 48 20.87 1.01 -24.78
C PHE A 48 22.20 0.78 -25.51
N ALA A 49 23.25 1.51 -25.14
CA ALA A 49 24.57 1.40 -25.78
C ALA A 49 25.30 0.08 -25.50
N ALA A 50 24.90 -0.65 -24.44
CA ALA A 50 25.33 -2.00 -24.13
C ALA A 50 24.53 -3.03 -24.93
N TRP A 51 23.19 -2.92 -24.94
CA TRP A 51 22.29 -3.95 -25.48
C TRP A 51 21.98 -3.83 -26.97
N ASN A 52 22.04 -2.63 -27.57
CA ASN A 52 21.75 -2.40 -29.00
C ASN A 52 22.91 -2.76 -29.95
N LYS A 53 23.94 -3.47 -29.46
CA LYS A 53 25.05 -4.03 -30.28
C LYS A 53 24.90 -5.54 -30.49
N SER A 54 23.74 -6.07 -30.15
CA SER A 54 23.33 -7.46 -30.22
C SER A 54 23.03 -7.91 -31.66
N ASN A 55 23.07 -9.22 -31.89
CA ASN A 55 22.63 -9.84 -33.14
C ASN A 55 21.96 -11.20 -32.81
N PRO A 56 20.63 -11.34 -32.97
CA PRO A 56 19.68 -10.32 -33.43
C PRO A 56 19.66 -9.09 -32.52
N PRO A 57 19.30 -7.90 -33.03
CA PRO A 57 19.20 -6.71 -32.20
C PRO A 57 18.11 -6.89 -31.14
N ALA A 58 18.39 -6.45 -29.92
CA ALA A 58 17.44 -6.44 -28.81
C ALA A 58 16.21 -5.60 -29.18
N ASP A 59 15.04 -6.14 -28.86
CA ASP A 59 13.73 -5.53 -29.13
C ASP A 59 13.46 -4.42 -28.10
N LEU A 60 14.14 -3.30 -28.33
CA LEU A 60 14.14 -2.09 -27.52
C LEU A 60 13.44 -0.96 -28.30
N GLU A 61 12.22 -1.23 -28.78
CA GLU A 61 11.43 -0.26 -29.56
C GLU A 61 11.36 1.12 -28.87
N GLY A 62 11.62 2.18 -29.64
CA GLY A 62 11.66 3.57 -29.15
C GLY A 62 12.96 3.99 -28.46
N TRP A 63 13.81 3.06 -28.01
CA TRP A 63 15.07 3.39 -27.31
C TRP A 63 16.06 4.07 -28.27
N SER A 64 16.84 5.04 -27.76
CA SER A 64 17.74 5.86 -28.59
C SER A 64 18.98 6.34 -27.85
N SER A 65 20.10 6.40 -28.56
CA SER A 65 21.38 6.96 -28.08
C SER A 65 21.47 8.48 -28.26
N THR A 66 20.47 9.11 -28.88
CA THR A 66 20.39 10.57 -29.09
C THR A 66 19.19 11.14 -28.31
N ARG A 67 18.94 12.46 -28.39
CA ARG A 67 17.97 13.19 -27.53
C ARG A 67 16.49 12.86 -27.81
N GLN A 68 16.09 11.60 -27.62
CA GLN A 68 14.71 11.25 -27.32
C GLN A 68 14.57 11.01 -25.81
N ARG A 69 13.42 11.40 -25.27
CA ARG A 69 13.08 11.32 -23.85
C ARG A 69 12.23 10.07 -23.64
N PRO A 70 12.60 9.13 -22.74
CA PRO A 70 11.95 7.82 -22.61
C PRO A 70 10.43 7.81 -22.36
N CYS A 71 9.88 8.96 -21.99
CA CYS A 71 8.51 9.11 -21.53
C CYS A 71 7.66 10.06 -22.40
N GLU A 72 8.16 10.56 -23.55
CA GLU A 72 7.35 11.46 -24.40
C GLU A 72 6.27 10.69 -25.19
N PRO A 73 5.09 11.28 -25.47
CA PRO A 73 3.94 10.55 -26.04
C PRO A 73 4.22 9.93 -27.41
N ASP A 74 5.07 10.59 -28.21
CA ASP A 74 5.40 10.19 -29.58
C ASP A 74 6.58 9.20 -29.66
N ALA A 75 7.20 8.85 -28.52
CA ALA A 75 8.41 8.02 -28.47
C ALA A 75 8.60 7.32 -27.11
N ILE A 76 7.58 6.63 -26.61
CA ILE A 76 7.67 5.84 -25.37
C ILE A 76 8.69 4.71 -25.57
N TRP A 77 9.67 4.61 -24.68
CA TRP A 77 10.66 3.54 -24.71
C TRP A 77 10.02 2.25 -24.20
N ARG A 78 10.06 1.17 -25.00
CA ARG A 78 9.49 -0.12 -24.63
C ARG A 78 9.95 -0.54 -23.23
N GLY A 79 9.00 -0.91 -22.39
CA GLY A 79 9.25 -1.37 -21.02
C GLY A 79 9.56 -0.28 -19.99
N VAL A 80 9.83 0.97 -20.38
CA VAL A 80 10.04 2.05 -19.42
C VAL A 80 8.67 2.52 -18.90
N THR A 81 8.43 2.37 -17.61
CA THR A 81 7.23 2.90 -16.96
C THR A 81 7.55 4.25 -16.32
N CYS A 82 6.86 5.29 -16.78
CA CYS A 82 6.98 6.63 -16.22
C CYS A 82 5.73 7.03 -15.44
N THR A 83 5.90 7.77 -14.35
CA THR A 83 4.81 8.58 -13.78
C THR A 83 4.94 9.99 -14.33
N GLU A 84 3.83 10.57 -14.75
CA GLU A 84 3.75 12.01 -14.95
C GLU A 84 3.51 12.67 -13.59
N VAL A 85 4.35 13.64 -13.24
CA VAL A 85 4.01 14.68 -12.29
C VAL A 85 3.63 15.88 -13.16
N PRO A 86 2.37 16.36 -13.10
CA PRO A 86 1.99 17.63 -13.72
C PRO A 86 3.00 18.69 -13.27
N ASN A 87 3.61 19.39 -14.22
CA ASN A 87 4.87 20.09 -13.97
C ASN A 87 4.71 21.35 -13.11
N SER A 88 5.83 22.05 -12.86
CA SER A 88 6.04 23.37 -12.26
C SER A 88 7.23 24.03 -13.00
N GLU A 89 7.17 25.19 -13.67
CA GLU A 89 6.15 26.24 -13.87
C GLU A 89 6.24 26.79 -15.33
N THR A 90 5.17 27.44 -15.84
CA THR A 90 5.02 28.13 -17.16
C THR A 90 5.13 27.29 -18.44
N ASN A 91 4.48 27.79 -19.50
CA ASN A 91 4.35 27.14 -20.79
C ASN A 91 5.61 27.29 -21.68
N THR A 92 6.57 26.37 -21.56
CA THR A 92 7.53 25.99 -22.65
C THR A 92 8.05 24.56 -22.55
N LYS A 93 7.84 23.85 -21.42
CA LYS A 93 8.26 22.47 -21.21
C LYS A 93 7.07 21.67 -20.67
N GLY A 94 6.80 20.51 -21.27
CA GLY A 94 5.70 19.61 -20.90
C GLY A 94 5.84 18.96 -19.51
N PRO A 95 4.97 18.01 -19.14
CA PRO A 95 4.97 17.34 -17.83
C PRO A 95 6.35 16.82 -17.41
N SER A 96 6.67 16.90 -16.12
CA SER A 96 7.88 16.28 -15.57
C SER A 96 7.60 14.80 -15.37
N ARG A 97 8.35 13.96 -16.09
CA ARG A 97 8.13 12.52 -16.12
C ARG A 97 9.27 11.81 -15.42
N TYR A 98 8.95 11.00 -14.42
CA TYR A 98 9.93 10.26 -13.64
C TYR A 98 9.83 8.77 -13.95
N ILE A 99 10.97 8.09 -14.04
CA ILE A 99 10.99 6.66 -14.35
C ILE A 99 10.76 5.87 -13.04
N ILE A 100 9.61 5.22 -12.95
CA ILE A 100 9.20 4.45 -11.75
C ILE A 100 9.44 2.94 -11.89
N GLY A 101 9.72 2.47 -13.11
CA GLY A 101 10.10 1.09 -13.32
C GLY A 101 10.55 0.77 -14.74
N LEU A 102 11.16 -0.41 -14.87
CA LEU A 102 11.64 -0.97 -16.13
C LEU A 102 11.15 -2.42 -16.24
N THR A 103 10.46 -2.76 -17.32
CA THR A 103 9.86 -4.07 -17.58
C THR A 103 10.15 -4.54 -19.00
N LEU A 104 11.20 -5.34 -19.18
CA LEU A 104 11.61 -5.91 -20.46
C LEU A 104 11.57 -7.44 -20.39
N SER A 105 10.50 -8.02 -20.92
CA SER A 105 10.31 -9.46 -21.01
C SER A 105 10.51 -9.93 -22.46
N GLU A 106 11.31 -10.98 -22.65
CA GLU A 106 11.60 -11.60 -23.96
C GLU A 106 12.09 -10.59 -25.03
N ALA A 107 12.83 -9.57 -24.58
CA ALA A 107 13.31 -8.46 -25.41
C ALA A 107 14.61 -8.79 -26.17
N HIS A 108 14.99 -10.06 -26.26
CA HIS A 108 16.19 -10.54 -26.97
C HIS A 108 17.49 -9.82 -26.54
N ILE A 109 17.56 -9.38 -25.28
CA ILE A 109 18.71 -8.66 -24.75
C ILE A 109 19.91 -9.60 -24.63
N ASN A 110 21.08 -9.16 -25.10
CA ASN A 110 22.35 -9.86 -24.89
C ASN A 110 23.45 -8.98 -24.28
N GLY A 111 24.54 -9.62 -23.89
CA GLY A 111 25.67 -8.97 -23.24
C GLY A 111 25.62 -9.15 -21.72
N THR A 112 25.78 -8.06 -20.97
CA THR A 112 25.73 -8.07 -19.49
C THR A 112 24.85 -6.95 -18.95
N LEU A 113 24.57 -6.96 -17.64
CA LEU A 113 24.14 -5.74 -16.94
C LEU A 113 25.41 -4.93 -16.62
N PRO A 114 25.66 -3.78 -17.27
CA PRO A 114 26.84 -2.99 -16.98
C PRO A 114 26.74 -2.32 -15.59
N ASP A 115 27.87 -2.23 -14.89
CA ASP A 115 28.00 -1.46 -13.65
C ASP A 115 28.17 0.03 -13.99
N VAL A 116 27.13 0.62 -14.57
CA VAL A 116 27.11 2.04 -14.95
C VAL A 116 26.88 2.90 -13.71
N PHE A 117 27.53 4.06 -13.67
CA PHE A 117 27.10 5.19 -12.87
C PHE A 117 25.58 5.39 -12.98
N GLY A 118 24.84 5.27 -11.87
CA GLY A 118 23.47 5.80 -11.80
C GLY A 118 22.33 4.88 -11.37
N TRP A 119 22.52 3.60 -11.01
CA TRP A 119 21.45 2.88 -10.28
C TRP A 119 21.03 3.59 -8.96
N PRO A 120 21.92 4.30 -8.24
CA PRO A 120 21.52 5.22 -7.15
C PRO A 120 20.76 6.49 -7.61
N ASN A 121 20.89 6.89 -8.87
CA ASN A 121 20.17 8.03 -9.48
C ASN A 121 18.82 7.64 -10.07
N LEU A 122 18.61 6.36 -10.40
CA LEU A 122 17.29 5.75 -10.58
C LEU A 122 16.57 5.59 -9.22
N SER A 123 16.61 6.67 -8.42
CA SER A 123 15.96 6.80 -7.12
C SER A 123 14.45 6.62 -7.19
N GLY A 124 13.84 6.92 -8.35
CA GLY A 124 12.40 6.72 -8.56
C GLY A 124 11.96 5.26 -8.77
N ILE A 125 12.87 4.32 -9.06
CA ILE A 125 12.46 2.96 -9.47
C ILE A 125 11.94 2.15 -8.27
N GLY A 126 10.63 1.87 -8.31
CA GLY A 126 9.95 0.91 -7.44
C GLY A 126 10.03 -0.53 -7.94
N PHE A 127 10.19 -0.75 -9.25
CA PHE A 127 10.27 -2.11 -9.82
C PHE A 127 11.23 -2.24 -11.02
N LEU A 128 12.09 -3.26 -10.97
CA LEU A 128 12.97 -3.68 -12.06
C LEU A 128 12.61 -5.12 -12.45
N THR A 129 12.19 -5.31 -13.69
CA THR A 129 11.76 -6.59 -14.27
C THR A 129 12.46 -6.79 -15.61
N LEU A 130 13.47 -7.66 -15.66
CA LEU A 130 14.18 -8.04 -16.88
C LEU A 130 14.11 -9.56 -17.00
N THR A 131 13.25 -10.11 -17.86
CA THR A 131 12.90 -11.55 -17.80
C THR A 131 12.93 -12.22 -19.16
N GLY A 132 13.30 -13.50 -19.22
CA GLY A 132 13.30 -14.25 -20.49
C GLY A 132 14.33 -13.77 -21.52
N ASN A 133 15.48 -13.21 -21.09
CA ASN A 133 16.59 -12.82 -21.98
C ASN A 133 17.79 -13.75 -21.74
N PRO A 134 17.83 -14.96 -22.33
CA PRO A 134 18.82 -15.99 -22.00
C PRO A 134 20.27 -15.63 -22.36
N GLU A 135 20.48 -14.62 -23.23
CA GLU A 135 21.80 -14.10 -23.59
C GLU A 135 22.27 -12.91 -22.73
N LEU A 136 21.42 -12.38 -21.84
CA LEU A 136 21.80 -11.39 -20.84
C LEU A 136 22.53 -12.09 -19.69
N THR A 137 23.86 -12.00 -19.68
CA THR A 137 24.76 -12.83 -18.88
C THR A 137 25.66 -12.00 -17.94
N GLY A 138 26.62 -12.66 -17.28
CA GLY A 138 27.60 -12.02 -16.40
C GLY A 138 27.11 -11.86 -14.96
N PRO A 139 27.94 -11.28 -14.07
CA PRO A 139 27.60 -11.08 -12.68
C PRO A 139 26.56 -9.97 -12.49
N LEU A 140 25.73 -10.12 -11.45
CA LEU A 140 24.89 -9.02 -10.96
C LEU A 140 25.81 -7.89 -10.44
N PRO A 141 25.67 -6.64 -10.90
CA PRO A 141 26.49 -5.54 -10.40
C PRO A 141 26.07 -5.13 -8.98
N PRO A 142 27.01 -4.70 -8.10
CA PRO A 142 26.71 -4.27 -6.74
C PRO A 142 25.70 -3.12 -6.65
N SER A 143 25.59 -2.33 -7.71
CA SER A 143 24.75 -1.15 -7.83
C SER A 143 23.25 -1.45 -8.06
N ILE A 144 22.86 -2.69 -8.41
CA ILE A 144 21.49 -3.08 -8.84
C ILE A 144 20.37 -2.88 -7.79
N ASN A 145 20.71 -2.60 -6.53
CA ASN A 145 19.76 -2.46 -5.43
C ASN A 145 19.57 -0.97 -5.06
N SER A 146 18.46 -0.40 -5.52
CA SER A 146 18.00 0.95 -5.14
C SER A 146 17.27 0.96 -3.79
N THR A 147 17.34 2.08 -3.06
CA THR A 147 16.72 2.25 -1.74
C THR A 147 15.19 2.19 -1.76
N TRP A 148 14.54 2.41 -2.90
CA TRP A 148 13.07 2.39 -3.06
C TRP A 148 12.55 1.15 -3.77
N LEU A 149 13.43 0.21 -4.14
CA LEU A 149 13.07 -0.98 -4.91
C LEU A 149 12.17 -1.91 -4.09
N ASN A 150 10.92 -2.07 -4.51
CA ASN A 150 9.93 -3.02 -3.97
C ASN A 150 10.04 -4.38 -4.68
N THR A 151 10.21 -4.38 -6.00
CA THR A 151 10.29 -5.60 -6.81
C THR A 151 11.58 -5.64 -7.63
N LEU A 152 12.38 -6.69 -7.42
CA LEU A 152 13.48 -7.07 -8.30
C LEU A 152 13.17 -8.43 -8.91
N ASP A 153 13.05 -8.48 -10.23
CA ASP A 153 12.66 -9.66 -10.98
C ASP A 153 13.56 -9.85 -12.20
N LEU A 154 14.45 -10.83 -12.12
CA LEU A 154 15.48 -11.12 -13.12
C LEU A 154 15.41 -12.57 -13.59
N HIS A 155 14.22 -13.18 -13.61
CA HIS A 155 14.09 -14.61 -13.94
C HIS A 155 14.34 -14.95 -15.42
N ASP A 156 14.77 -16.19 -15.67
CA ASP A 156 15.00 -16.76 -17.01
C ASP A 156 15.97 -15.93 -17.88
N ASN A 157 17.12 -15.58 -17.31
CA ASN A 157 18.23 -14.95 -18.03
C ASN A 157 19.52 -15.79 -17.93
N GLY A 158 20.65 -15.23 -18.36
CA GLY A 158 21.97 -15.87 -18.33
C GLY A 158 22.89 -15.46 -17.17
N PHE A 159 22.38 -14.76 -16.14
CA PHE A 159 23.21 -14.20 -15.06
C PHE A 159 24.01 -15.28 -14.32
N ASN A 160 25.25 -14.97 -13.95
CA ASN A 160 26.21 -15.92 -13.39
C ASN A 160 27.07 -15.30 -12.28
N GLY A 161 28.04 -16.04 -11.75
CA GLY A 161 28.83 -15.61 -10.59
C GLY A 161 27.99 -15.58 -9.31
N SER A 162 28.57 -15.10 -8.21
CA SER A 162 27.87 -15.00 -6.92
C SER A 162 27.08 -13.71 -6.77
N ILE A 163 25.99 -13.74 -5.98
CA ILE A 163 25.30 -12.51 -5.55
C ILE A 163 26.34 -11.58 -4.87
N PRO A 164 26.54 -10.34 -5.37
CA PRO A 164 27.49 -9.40 -4.79
C PRO A 164 27.16 -9.03 -3.34
N ASN A 165 28.06 -8.33 -2.65
CA ASN A 165 27.85 -7.89 -1.27
C ASN A 165 26.91 -6.68 -1.19
N ILE A 166 25.63 -6.91 -1.52
CA ILE A 166 24.53 -5.97 -1.48
C ILE A 166 23.75 -6.13 -0.18
N ASN A 167 23.17 -5.06 0.34
CA ASN A 167 22.21 -5.13 1.45
C ASN A 167 20.81 -4.81 0.90
N PHE A 168 19.99 -5.85 0.67
CA PHE A 168 18.67 -5.66 0.08
C PHE A 168 17.77 -4.80 0.96
N SER A 169 17.02 -3.88 0.34
CA SER A 169 16.26 -2.85 1.05
C SER A 169 15.17 -3.45 1.96
N TYR A 170 14.75 -2.69 2.97
CA TYR A 170 13.60 -3.06 3.82
C TYR A 170 12.25 -2.86 3.12
N TYR A 171 12.21 -2.23 1.94
CA TYR A 171 11.03 -2.08 1.10
C TYR A 171 10.85 -3.24 0.11
N LEU A 172 11.85 -4.09 -0.09
CA LEU A 172 11.80 -5.19 -1.05
C LEU A 172 10.75 -6.24 -0.62
N GLU A 173 9.70 -6.39 -1.42
CA GLU A 173 8.60 -7.35 -1.21
C GLU A 173 8.73 -8.58 -2.13
N LYS A 174 9.27 -8.42 -3.35
CA LYS A 174 9.56 -9.51 -4.28
C LYS A 174 11.03 -9.48 -4.71
N LEU A 175 11.71 -10.61 -4.51
CA LEU A 175 13.00 -10.93 -5.13
C LEU A 175 12.85 -12.21 -5.94
N ASP A 176 13.05 -12.11 -7.25
CA ASP A 176 13.09 -13.24 -8.16
C ASP A 176 14.36 -13.20 -9.00
N LEU A 177 15.18 -14.25 -8.90
CA LEU A 177 16.43 -14.45 -9.65
C LEU A 177 16.43 -15.83 -10.33
N SER A 178 15.26 -16.48 -10.49
CA SER A 178 15.22 -17.89 -10.89
C SER A 178 15.62 -18.15 -12.34
N GLY A 179 15.92 -19.39 -12.70
CA GLY A 179 16.22 -19.76 -14.09
C GLY A 179 17.48 -19.09 -14.65
N ASN A 180 18.51 -18.95 -13.81
CA ASN A 180 19.78 -18.31 -14.15
C ASN A 180 20.95 -19.29 -13.92
N ARG A 181 22.19 -18.80 -13.92
CA ARG A 181 23.42 -19.56 -13.71
C ARG A 181 24.21 -19.05 -12.50
N ILE A 182 23.53 -18.39 -11.55
CA ILE A 182 24.11 -17.74 -10.36
C ILE A 182 24.66 -18.84 -9.43
N THR A 183 25.85 -18.60 -8.88
CA THR A 183 26.60 -19.52 -8.01
C THR A 183 26.74 -18.95 -6.60
N GLY A 184 27.41 -19.70 -5.71
CA GLY A 184 27.72 -19.28 -4.34
C GLY A 184 26.78 -19.87 -3.31
N GLU A 185 26.94 -19.44 -2.06
CA GLU A 185 26.11 -19.90 -0.94
C GLU A 185 24.78 -19.13 -0.83
N TYR A 186 23.87 -19.60 0.01
CA TYR A 186 22.62 -18.91 0.29
C TYR A 186 22.88 -17.49 0.82
N PRO A 187 22.25 -16.42 0.26
CA PRO A 187 22.57 -15.01 0.49
C PRO A 187 22.12 -14.46 1.86
N SER A 188 22.54 -15.11 2.95
CA SER A 188 22.13 -14.83 4.33
C SER A 188 22.50 -13.42 4.80
N HIS A 189 23.65 -12.90 4.36
CA HIS A 189 24.10 -11.55 4.69
C HIS A 189 23.29 -10.50 3.92
N GLN A 190 23.09 -10.72 2.63
CA GLN A 190 22.38 -9.81 1.74
C GLN A 190 20.89 -9.69 2.08
N LEU A 191 20.27 -10.77 2.56
CA LEU A 191 18.88 -10.84 3.01
C LEU A 191 18.67 -10.47 4.50
N GLN A 192 19.71 -9.99 5.20
CA GLN A 192 19.63 -9.70 6.63
C GLN A 192 18.57 -8.62 6.97
N ASN A 193 18.39 -7.63 6.09
CA ASN A 193 17.47 -6.49 6.30
C ASN A 193 16.14 -6.60 5.52
N ALA A 194 15.95 -7.63 4.70
CA ALA A 194 14.77 -7.84 3.86
C ALA A 194 13.53 -8.29 4.68
N SER A 195 13.10 -7.48 5.65
CA SER A 195 12.03 -7.81 6.60
C SER A 195 10.61 -7.74 5.99
N SER A 196 10.44 -6.99 4.90
CA SER A 196 9.19 -6.88 4.15
C SER A 196 8.97 -7.99 3.13
N LEU A 197 9.98 -8.83 2.86
CA LEU A 197 9.95 -9.80 1.77
C LEU A 197 8.78 -10.78 1.88
N LEU A 198 7.93 -10.80 0.84
CA LEU A 198 6.76 -11.65 0.70
C LEU A 198 7.05 -12.86 -0.20
N SER A 199 7.89 -12.66 -1.21
CA SER A 199 8.27 -13.69 -2.19
C SER A 199 9.77 -13.69 -2.43
N LEU A 200 10.41 -14.83 -2.17
CA LEU A 200 11.80 -15.11 -2.52
C LEU A 200 11.84 -16.29 -3.50
N ASN A 201 12.35 -16.06 -4.70
CA ASN A 201 12.58 -17.09 -5.70
C ASN A 201 14.02 -17.01 -6.21
N ILE A 202 14.81 -18.06 -5.95
CA ILE A 202 16.18 -18.24 -6.46
C ILE A 202 16.35 -19.64 -7.09
N GLY A 203 15.22 -20.26 -7.47
CA GLY A 203 15.22 -21.61 -8.07
C GLY A 203 15.92 -21.67 -9.44
N GLY A 204 16.25 -22.85 -9.94
CA GLY A 204 16.86 -23.03 -11.26
C GLY A 204 18.19 -22.28 -11.41
N ASN A 205 19.13 -22.53 -10.50
CA ASN A 205 20.41 -21.84 -10.43
C ASN A 205 21.53 -22.83 -10.04
N LYS A 206 22.70 -22.32 -9.64
CA LYS A 206 23.88 -23.10 -9.22
C LYS A 206 24.33 -22.75 -7.80
N PHE A 207 23.40 -22.32 -6.94
CA PHE A 207 23.70 -22.10 -5.53
C PHE A 207 24.06 -23.42 -4.84
N PHE A 208 24.98 -23.38 -3.89
CA PHE A 208 25.51 -24.57 -3.23
C PHE A 208 25.75 -24.38 -1.73
N GLY A 209 26.14 -25.46 -1.06
CA GLY A 209 26.45 -25.44 0.37
C GLY A 209 25.21 -25.51 1.26
N ASN A 210 25.41 -25.34 2.56
CA ASN A 210 24.36 -25.47 3.56
C ASN A 210 23.59 -24.15 3.73
N ILE A 211 22.27 -24.22 3.94
CA ILE A 211 21.49 -23.05 4.38
C ILE A 211 21.61 -22.94 5.91
N PRO A 212 22.16 -21.85 6.47
CA PRO A 212 22.37 -21.74 7.91
C PRO A 212 21.05 -21.46 8.66
N GLU A 213 20.91 -21.94 9.90
CA GLU A 213 19.65 -21.84 10.66
C GLU A 213 19.15 -20.40 10.86
N ASN A 214 20.06 -19.42 10.88
CA ASN A 214 19.74 -18.00 11.02
C ASN A 214 19.26 -17.32 9.73
N ALA A 215 19.41 -17.95 8.56
CA ALA A 215 18.94 -17.42 7.27
C ALA A 215 17.45 -17.07 7.26
N THR A 216 16.66 -17.74 8.09
CA THR A 216 15.20 -17.59 8.18
C THR A 216 14.74 -16.43 9.08
N ARG A 217 15.66 -15.78 9.81
CA ARG A 217 15.32 -14.91 10.97
C ARG A 217 14.74 -13.54 10.59
N SER A 218 15.13 -12.98 9.45
CA SER A 218 14.70 -11.64 9.00
C SER A 218 13.33 -11.65 8.33
N MET A 219 13.10 -12.60 7.43
CA MET A 219 11.93 -12.66 6.52
C MET A 219 10.66 -13.22 7.18
N LYS A 220 10.16 -12.56 8.24
CA LYS A 220 8.97 -13.02 8.98
C LYS A 220 7.65 -12.90 8.19
N ARG A 221 7.62 -12.07 7.15
CA ARG A 221 6.44 -11.84 6.29
C ARG A 221 6.37 -12.80 5.09
N LEU A 222 7.36 -13.68 4.90
CA LEU A 222 7.51 -14.52 3.72
C LEU A 222 6.31 -15.46 3.52
N GLN A 223 5.72 -15.41 2.32
CA GLN A 223 4.56 -16.19 1.90
C GLN A 223 4.93 -17.22 0.83
N LYS A 224 5.91 -16.91 -0.02
CA LYS A 224 6.42 -17.80 -1.07
C LYS A 224 7.94 -17.93 -0.96
N LEU A 225 8.41 -19.16 -0.90
CA LEU A 225 9.83 -19.51 -1.00
C LEU A 225 10.01 -20.55 -2.11
N ASN A 226 10.82 -20.21 -3.10
CA ASN A 226 11.30 -21.16 -4.10
C ASN A 226 12.84 -21.10 -4.19
N ILE A 227 13.48 -22.24 -3.95
CA ILE A 227 14.94 -22.44 -4.08
C ILE A 227 15.26 -23.72 -4.85
N SER A 228 14.28 -24.28 -5.57
CA SER A 228 14.39 -25.58 -6.25
C SER A 228 15.44 -25.58 -7.36
N TYR A 229 15.79 -26.75 -7.90
CA TYR A 229 16.74 -26.89 -9.02
C TYR A 229 18.06 -26.14 -8.75
N ASN A 230 18.72 -26.51 -7.66
CA ASN A 230 19.99 -25.95 -7.20
C ASN A 230 20.90 -27.08 -6.65
N ASN A 231 22.08 -26.72 -6.16
CA ASN A 231 23.09 -27.64 -5.63
C ASN A 231 23.23 -27.49 -4.09
N PHE A 232 22.17 -27.08 -3.38
CA PHE A 232 22.20 -26.92 -1.92
C PHE A 232 22.34 -28.27 -1.21
N THR A 233 23.11 -28.29 -0.13
CA THR A 233 23.45 -29.50 0.64
C THR A 233 23.08 -29.37 2.12
N GLY A 234 23.27 -30.45 2.87
CA GLY A 234 23.08 -30.46 4.32
C GLY A 234 21.62 -30.53 4.75
N LYS A 235 21.34 -30.17 6.00
CA LYS A 235 19.97 -30.18 6.54
C LYS A 235 19.26 -28.88 6.19
N PHE A 236 18.00 -28.98 5.75
CA PHE A 236 17.15 -27.82 5.60
C PHE A 236 16.78 -27.24 7.00
N PRO A 237 16.86 -25.91 7.23
CA PRO A 237 16.62 -25.31 8.54
C PRO A 237 15.15 -25.35 8.99
N ASN A 238 14.90 -25.35 10.31
CA ASN A 238 13.54 -25.45 10.86
C ASN A 238 12.71 -24.18 10.65
N PHE A 239 11.42 -24.36 10.32
CA PHE A 239 10.48 -23.32 9.85
C PHE A 239 9.95 -22.35 10.92
N ARG A 240 10.58 -22.27 12.11
CA ARG A 240 10.03 -21.59 13.30
C ARG A 240 9.70 -20.10 13.11
N ASN A 241 10.24 -19.45 12.08
CA ASN A 241 10.05 -18.02 11.75
C ASN A 241 9.12 -17.77 10.55
N TRP A 242 8.68 -18.79 9.81
CA TRP A 242 7.92 -18.67 8.56
C TRP A 242 6.46 -19.15 8.74
N SER A 243 5.74 -18.55 9.70
CA SER A 243 4.33 -18.86 9.99
C SER A 243 3.35 -18.43 8.89
N ASN A 244 3.77 -17.51 8.02
CA ASN A 244 2.97 -16.95 6.92
C ASN A 244 3.14 -17.71 5.59
N LEU A 245 4.00 -18.74 5.55
CA LEU A 245 4.36 -19.44 4.32
C LEU A 245 3.17 -20.25 3.76
N GLN A 246 2.91 -20.08 2.46
CA GLN A 246 1.84 -20.71 1.69
C GLN A 246 2.39 -21.59 0.57
N TYR A 247 3.48 -21.15 -0.06
CA TYR A 247 4.19 -21.88 -1.12
C TYR A 247 5.63 -22.14 -0.69
N LEU A 248 6.03 -23.41 -0.71
CA LEU A 248 7.39 -23.85 -0.48
C LEU A 248 7.82 -24.79 -1.60
N ASP A 249 8.93 -24.46 -2.26
CA ASP A 249 9.60 -25.35 -3.19
C ASP A 249 11.10 -25.37 -2.91
N ILE A 250 11.59 -26.55 -2.51
CA ILE A 250 13.01 -26.87 -2.27
C ILE A 250 13.45 -28.09 -3.09
N SER A 251 12.64 -28.48 -4.08
CA SER A 251 12.84 -29.68 -4.88
C SER A 251 14.13 -29.64 -5.71
N SER A 252 14.56 -30.80 -6.22
CA SER A 252 15.75 -30.93 -7.10
C SER A 252 16.99 -30.25 -6.52
N ASN A 253 17.44 -30.75 -5.37
CA ASN A 253 18.59 -30.29 -4.60
C ASN A 253 19.30 -31.50 -3.96
N HIS A 254 20.26 -31.26 -3.06
CA HIS A 254 20.98 -32.31 -2.31
C HIS A 254 20.77 -32.17 -0.79
N PHE A 255 19.59 -31.72 -0.36
CA PHE A 255 19.24 -31.68 1.05
C PHE A 255 19.14 -33.09 1.63
N GLN A 256 19.55 -33.25 2.88
CA GLN A 256 19.75 -34.55 3.52
C GLN A 256 19.39 -34.52 5.01
N GLY A 257 19.07 -35.70 5.55
CA GLY A 257 18.53 -35.87 6.91
C GLY A 257 17.00 -35.92 6.93
N PRO A 258 16.36 -35.73 8.10
CA PRO A 258 14.90 -35.83 8.22
C PRO A 258 14.19 -34.72 7.46
N LEU A 259 12.95 -35.01 7.04
CA LEU A 259 12.03 -34.00 6.52
C LEU A 259 11.86 -32.86 7.54
N PRO A 260 11.82 -31.59 7.09
CA PRO A 260 11.71 -30.46 7.98
C PRO A 260 10.37 -30.40 8.72
N ASN A 261 10.37 -29.80 9.91
CA ASN A 261 9.18 -29.70 10.77
C ASN A 261 8.34 -28.47 10.40
N PHE A 262 7.07 -28.70 10.01
CA PHE A 262 6.12 -27.69 9.57
C PHE A 262 5.07 -27.26 10.62
N SER A 263 5.19 -27.72 11.87
CA SER A 263 4.21 -27.46 12.96
C SER A 263 3.85 -25.98 13.20
N THR A 264 4.69 -25.05 12.77
CA THR A 264 4.49 -23.60 12.91
C THR A 264 3.89 -22.91 11.66
N SER A 265 3.82 -23.60 10.52
CA SER A 265 3.44 -23.05 9.21
C SER A 265 2.05 -23.54 8.77
N SER A 266 1.02 -23.24 9.56
CA SER A 266 -0.37 -23.72 9.39
C SER A 266 -1.13 -23.14 8.17
N ASN A 267 -0.42 -22.44 7.27
CA ASN A 267 -0.94 -21.80 6.07
C ASN A 267 -0.39 -22.40 4.76
N LEU A 268 0.47 -23.42 4.83
CA LEU A 268 0.99 -24.10 3.64
C LEU A 268 -0.14 -24.66 2.78
N GLU A 269 -0.09 -24.38 1.48
CA GLU A 269 -0.98 -24.89 0.45
C GLU A 269 -0.22 -25.78 -0.56
N TYR A 270 1.02 -25.40 -0.89
CA TYR A 270 1.88 -26.08 -1.86
C TYR A 270 3.25 -26.35 -1.23
N VAL A 271 3.68 -27.62 -1.25
CA VAL A 271 4.95 -28.07 -0.67
C VAL A 271 5.64 -29.02 -1.65
N TYR A 272 6.82 -28.66 -2.14
CA TYR A 272 7.62 -29.48 -3.05
C TYR A 272 9.00 -29.73 -2.47
N LEU A 273 9.25 -30.98 -2.06
CA LEU A 273 10.52 -31.44 -1.47
C LEU A 273 11.19 -32.53 -2.32
N GLY A 274 10.58 -32.91 -3.45
CA GLY A 274 11.03 -34.03 -4.27
C GLY A 274 12.41 -33.85 -4.90
N GLY A 275 13.07 -34.92 -5.32
CA GLY A 275 14.41 -34.86 -5.92
C GLY A 275 15.46 -34.36 -4.94
N ASN A 276 15.57 -35.02 -3.79
CA ASN A 276 16.51 -34.69 -2.71
C ASN A 276 17.03 -35.99 -2.06
N ASN A 277 17.86 -35.87 -1.02
CA ASN A 277 18.37 -37.00 -0.25
C ASN A 277 17.79 -37.02 1.19
N PHE A 278 16.53 -36.58 1.36
CA PHE A 278 15.86 -36.66 2.65
C PHE A 278 15.63 -38.13 3.03
N SER A 279 15.80 -38.44 4.31
CA SER A 279 15.72 -39.80 4.85
C SER A 279 14.96 -39.87 6.18
N GLY A 280 14.58 -41.07 6.59
CA GLY A 280 13.76 -41.30 7.78
C GLY A 280 12.33 -41.72 7.43
N THR A 281 11.37 -41.49 8.33
CA THR A 281 10.00 -41.99 8.18
C THR A 281 8.97 -40.90 7.92
N LEU A 282 7.99 -41.16 7.05
CA LEU A 282 6.80 -40.32 6.83
C LEU A 282 5.85 -40.23 8.04
N THR A 283 6.07 -41.04 9.08
CA THR A 283 5.31 -41.06 10.34
C THR A 283 5.19 -39.64 10.92
N ASN A 284 3.97 -39.18 11.14
CA ASN A 284 3.60 -37.86 11.66
C ASN A 284 4.02 -36.64 10.82
N PHE A 285 4.73 -36.82 9.69
CA PHE A 285 5.09 -35.70 8.81
C PHE A 285 3.85 -34.96 8.30
N PHE A 286 2.85 -35.73 7.88
CA PHE A 286 1.59 -35.21 7.36
C PHE A 286 0.66 -34.61 8.43
N ASP A 287 0.89 -34.86 9.72
CA ASP A 287 0.05 -34.32 10.81
C ASP A 287 0.26 -32.82 11.01
N HIS A 288 1.37 -32.27 10.52
CA HIS A 288 1.63 -30.82 10.50
C HIS A 288 0.73 -30.07 9.50
N PHE A 289 0.10 -30.77 8.56
CA PHE A 289 -0.67 -30.16 7.48
C PHE A 289 -2.17 -30.10 7.79
N ASN A 290 -2.76 -28.93 7.58
CA ASN A 290 -4.20 -28.81 7.57
C ASN A 290 -4.76 -29.36 6.26
N VAL A 291 -5.33 -30.57 6.31
CA VAL A 291 -5.95 -31.28 5.18
C VAL A 291 -7.06 -30.51 4.44
N SER A 292 -7.59 -29.42 5.03
CA SER A 292 -8.56 -28.54 4.35
C SER A 292 -7.94 -27.34 3.63
N LYS A 293 -6.62 -27.10 3.79
CA LYS A 293 -5.86 -26.04 3.11
C LYS A 293 -4.83 -26.57 2.11
N VAL A 294 -4.13 -27.65 2.48
CA VAL A 294 -3.07 -28.24 1.64
C VAL A 294 -3.65 -28.81 0.36
N LYS A 295 -3.07 -28.40 -0.77
CA LYS A 295 -3.43 -28.82 -2.12
C LYS A 295 -2.44 -29.82 -2.68
N ILE A 296 -1.14 -29.58 -2.50
CA ILE A 296 -0.05 -30.42 -3.03
C ILE A 296 1.05 -30.58 -1.99
N VAL A 297 1.48 -31.82 -1.77
CA VAL A 297 2.71 -32.18 -1.04
C VAL A 297 3.46 -33.20 -1.89
N ASN A 298 4.57 -32.79 -2.51
CA ASN A 298 5.46 -33.67 -3.27
C ASN A 298 6.68 -34.03 -2.42
N VAL A 299 6.93 -35.34 -2.22
CA VAL A 299 8.15 -35.88 -1.59
C VAL A 299 8.74 -37.06 -2.40
N SER A 300 8.48 -37.11 -3.72
CA SER A 300 9.04 -38.11 -4.65
C SER A 300 10.58 -38.03 -4.72
N ASP A 301 11.24 -39.04 -5.29
CA ASP A 301 12.70 -39.06 -5.55
C ASP A 301 13.52 -38.61 -4.32
N ASN A 302 13.45 -39.43 -3.27
CA ASN A 302 14.09 -39.22 -1.97
C ASN A 302 14.40 -40.59 -1.32
N ASN A 303 14.97 -40.60 -0.11
CA ASN A 303 15.32 -41.82 0.63
C ASN A 303 14.37 -42.07 1.83
N LEU A 304 13.07 -41.83 1.64
CA LEU A 304 12.04 -41.88 2.70
C LEU A 304 11.42 -43.27 2.84
N SER A 305 10.91 -43.56 4.03
CA SER A 305 10.31 -44.84 4.41
C SER A 305 9.04 -44.66 5.26
N GLY A 306 8.32 -45.76 5.55
CA GLY A 306 7.13 -45.77 6.40
C GLY A 306 5.81 -45.45 5.68
N SER A 307 4.70 -45.85 6.29
CA SER A 307 3.36 -45.80 5.68
C SER A 307 2.69 -44.43 5.80
N LEU A 308 1.93 -44.03 4.77
CA LEU A 308 1.00 -42.90 4.84
C LEU A 308 -0.11 -43.11 5.87
N PRO A 309 -0.59 -42.04 6.54
CA PRO A 309 -1.80 -42.12 7.38
C PRO A 309 -3.06 -42.33 6.52
N PHE A 310 -3.95 -43.23 6.97
CA PHE A 310 -5.16 -43.65 6.25
C PHE A 310 -6.05 -42.49 5.77
N ASN A 311 -6.09 -41.39 6.53
CA ASN A 311 -6.87 -40.19 6.20
C ASN A 311 -6.44 -39.56 4.87
N PHE A 312 -5.13 -39.52 4.57
CA PHE A 312 -4.59 -38.97 3.32
C PHE A 312 -4.82 -39.88 2.11
N ILE A 313 -4.95 -41.20 2.31
CA ILE A 313 -5.22 -42.18 1.24
C ILE A 313 -6.68 -42.09 0.76
N SER A 314 -7.59 -41.62 1.63
CA SER A 314 -9.04 -41.67 1.41
C SER A 314 -9.62 -40.56 0.50
N SER A 315 -8.82 -39.55 0.12
CA SER A 315 -9.27 -38.32 -0.57
C SER A 315 -9.37 -38.42 -2.10
N ASN A 316 -9.23 -39.63 -2.67
CA ASN A 316 -9.55 -39.95 -4.07
C ASN A 316 -8.68 -39.22 -5.13
N VAL A 317 -7.38 -39.56 -5.22
CA VAL A 317 -6.49 -39.06 -6.29
C VAL A 317 -5.50 -40.12 -6.77
N SER A 318 -5.36 -40.27 -8.09
CA SER A 318 -4.23 -40.96 -8.74
C SER A 318 -2.90 -40.23 -8.49
N SER A 319 -2.92 -38.90 -8.38
CA SER A 319 -1.72 -38.06 -8.22
C SER A 319 -0.96 -38.23 -6.90
N ILE A 320 -1.54 -38.83 -5.85
CA ILE A 320 -0.79 -39.10 -4.61
C ILE A 320 0.31 -40.13 -4.84
N GLN A 321 0.15 -41.04 -5.82
CA GLN A 321 1.20 -41.99 -6.18
C GLN A 321 2.37 -41.27 -6.87
N GLU A 322 2.09 -40.36 -7.81
CA GLU A 322 3.10 -39.54 -8.50
C GLU A 322 3.93 -38.71 -7.50
N LEU A 323 3.28 -38.13 -6.49
CA LEU A 323 3.91 -37.30 -5.45
C LEU A 323 4.80 -38.07 -4.45
N LEU A 324 4.93 -39.39 -4.61
CA LEU A 324 5.68 -40.31 -3.72
C LEU A 324 6.61 -41.29 -4.46
N GLN A 325 6.60 -41.27 -5.80
CA GLN A 325 7.42 -42.14 -6.66
C GLN A 325 8.92 -42.04 -6.34
N ASP A 326 9.69 -43.04 -6.78
CA ASP A 326 11.16 -43.11 -6.70
C ASP A 326 11.78 -43.06 -5.30
N ASN A 327 10.97 -43.17 -4.23
CA ASN A 327 11.47 -43.53 -2.91
C ASN A 327 11.75 -45.06 -2.83
N PRO A 328 12.83 -45.52 -2.16
CA PRO A 328 13.35 -46.90 -2.25
C PRO A 328 12.40 -48.00 -1.74
N TYR A 329 11.26 -47.65 -1.16
CA TYR A 329 10.25 -48.58 -0.64
C TYR A 329 8.90 -48.49 -1.40
N CYS A 330 8.85 -47.76 -2.53
CA CYS A 330 7.64 -47.56 -3.34
C CYS A 330 7.63 -48.32 -4.69
N ASN A 331 8.68 -49.09 -5.01
CA ASN A 331 8.80 -49.81 -6.28
C ASN A 331 8.10 -51.19 -6.24
N GLY A 332 6.86 -51.25 -6.73
CA GLY A 332 6.11 -52.49 -6.94
C GLY A 332 5.14 -52.38 -8.12
N ASN A 333 5.38 -53.14 -9.18
CA ASN A 333 4.61 -53.11 -10.44
C ASN A 333 3.25 -53.83 -10.36
N ASP A 334 2.67 -54.00 -9.17
CA ASP A 334 1.43 -54.78 -8.97
C ASP A 334 0.28 -53.89 -8.46
N TYR A 335 -0.66 -53.60 -9.36
CA TYR A 335 -1.65 -52.53 -9.20
C TYR A 335 -2.69 -52.78 -8.10
N ASP A 336 -2.95 -54.04 -7.71
CA ASP A 336 -3.97 -54.38 -6.71
C ASP A 336 -3.43 -54.38 -5.26
N ASP A 337 -2.16 -54.73 -5.04
CA ASP A 337 -1.57 -54.78 -3.68
C ASP A 337 -0.94 -53.44 -3.24
N ALA A 338 -0.68 -52.54 -4.20
CA ALA A 338 -0.13 -51.21 -3.97
C ALA A 338 -0.85 -50.46 -2.83
N ARG A 339 -2.19 -50.52 -2.77
CA ARG A 339 -3.00 -49.82 -1.74
C ARG A 339 -2.79 -50.28 -0.29
N ARG A 340 -2.09 -51.40 -0.03
CA ARG A 340 -1.92 -51.95 1.34
C ARG A 340 -0.48 -52.06 1.82
N CYS A 341 0.49 -52.24 0.94
CA CYS A 341 1.87 -52.57 1.32
C CYS A 341 2.88 -51.46 1.03
N TYR A 342 2.49 -50.18 1.19
CA TYR A 342 3.28 -49.04 0.73
C TYR A 342 4.64 -48.79 1.42
N CYS A 343 4.98 -49.50 2.50
CA CYS A 343 6.30 -49.42 3.16
C CYS A 343 6.43 -50.40 4.34
N LYS A 344 6.83 -51.68 4.12
CA LYS A 344 7.51 -52.47 5.18
C LYS A 344 8.26 -53.71 4.68
N GLN A 345 9.30 -54.06 5.44
CA GLN A 345 10.31 -55.07 5.14
C GLN A 345 9.88 -56.52 5.41
N ASP A 346 8.73 -56.75 6.04
CA ASP A 346 8.19 -58.09 6.33
C ASP A 346 6.66 -58.09 6.22
N CYS A 347 6.14 -58.94 5.34
CA CYS A 347 4.71 -59.29 5.26
C CYS A 347 4.56 -60.81 5.36
N SER A 348 4.54 -61.33 6.58
CA SER A 348 4.24 -62.73 6.86
C SER A 348 2.75 -63.03 6.66
N ILE A 349 2.43 -63.59 5.50
CA ILE A 349 1.06 -64.01 5.15
C ILE A 349 0.67 -65.23 6.00
N THR A 350 -0.46 -65.13 6.72
CA THR A 350 -1.18 -66.31 7.23
C THR A 350 -2.51 -66.46 6.46
N PRO A 351 -2.82 -67.64 5.91
CA PRO A 351 -3.99 -67.81 5.05
C PRO A 351 -5.27 -68.07 5.86
N MET A 352 -6.36 -67.39 5.52
CA MET A 352 -7.72 -67.79 5.93
C MET A 352 -8.61 -68.08 4.72
N SER A 353 -8.99 -69.35 4.57
CA SER A 353 -9.97 -69.78 3.57
C SER A 353 -11.42 -69.75 4.11
N LYS A 354 -12.39 -69.98 3.21
CA LYS A 354 -13.83 -70.28 3.50
C LYS A 354 -14.75 -69.14 4.02
N LYS A 355 -14.50 -67.85 3.73
CA LYS A 355 -15.43 -66.75 4.11
C LYS A 355 -16.25 -66.06 3.00
N VAL A 356 -16.02 -66.35 1.70
CA VAL A 356 -16.65 -65.61 0.58
C VAL A 356 -18.19 -65.60 0.62
N ARG A 357 -18.84 -66.71 0.99
CA ARG A 357 -20.31 -66.82 0.98
C ARG A 357 -21.04 -65.95 2.03
N LYS A 358 -20.35 -65.43 3.05
CA LYS A 358 -20.92 -64.48 4.04
C LYS A 358 -20.71 -63.01 3.65
N ILE A 359 -19.76 -62.70 2.76
CA ILE A 359 -19.36 -61.33 2.43
C ILE A 359 -20.44 -60.61 1.60
N VAL A 360 -21.13 -61.32 0.69
CA VAL A 360 -22.15 -60.72 -0.20
C VAL A 360 -23.34 -60.13 0.58
N ILE A 361 -23.86 -60.85 1.57
CA ILE A 361 -25.01 -60.38 2.39
C ILE A 361 -24.59 -59.17 3.24
N ILE A 362 -23.39 -59.20 3.81
CA ILE A 362 -22.83 -58.10 4.61
C ILE A 362 -22.60 -56.85 3.73
N SER A 363 -22.14 -57.02 2.48
CA SER A 363 -21.91 -55.92 1.53
C SER A 363 -23.17 -55.11 1.19
N ILE A 364 -24.32 -55.78 1.02
CA ILE A 364 -25.61 -55.11 0.76
C ILE A 364 -26.07 -54.32 1.99
N CYS A 365 -25.97 -54.90 3.20
CA CYS A 365 -26.31 -54.20 4.43
C CYS A 365 -25.40 -52.98 4.68
N ILE A 366 -24.09 -53.11 4.43
CA ILE A 366 -23.13 -51.99 4.57
C ILE A 366 -23.46 -50.86 3.59
N SER A 367 -23.76 -51.16 2.32
CA SER A 367 -24.03 -50.12 1.33
C SER A 367 -25.31 -49.33 1.63
N VAL A 368 -26.37 -49.97 2.16
CA VAL A 368 -27.57 -49.26 2.65
C VAL A 368 -27.24 -48.37 3.87
N VAL A 369 -26.47 -48.88 4.84
CA VAL A 369 -26.06 -48.10 6.02
C VAL A 369 -25.17 -46.91 5.64
N MET A 370 -24.28 -47.07 4.65
CA MET A 370 -23.42 -46.00 4.13
C MET A 370 -24.22 -44.87 3.47
N VAL A 371 -25.27 -45.20 2.69
CA VAL A 371 -26.17 -44.20 2.10
C VAL A 371 -26.95 -43.44 3.19
N LEU A 372 -27.47 -44.15 4.20
CA LEU A 372 -28.14 -43.52 5.34
C LEU A 372 -27.19 -42.64 6.18
N MET A 373 -25.93 -43.05 6.38
CA MET A 373 -24.90 -42.21 6.97
C MET A 373 -24.60 -40.98 6.11
N MET A 374 -24.47 -41.11 4.79
CA MET A 374 -24.28 -39.97 3.88
C MET A 374 -25.42 -38.94 3.99
N ILE A 375 -26.67 -39.40 3.98
CA ILE A 375 -27.84 -38.52 4.15
C ILE A 375 -27.82 -37.85 5.55
N SER A 376 -27.46 -38.60 6.59
CA SER A 376 -27.30 -38.06 7.95
C SER A 376 -26.16 -37.02 8.05
N VAL A 377 -25.02 -37.27 7.41
CA VAL A 377 -23.86 -36.35 7.38
C VAL A 377 -24.19 -35.09 6.60
N VAL A 378 -24.82 -35.20 5.43
CA VAL A 378 -25.32 -34.03 4.67
C VAL A 378 -26.36 -33.26 5.50
N GLY A 379 -27.28 -33.95 6.16
CA GLY A 379 -28.21 -33.35 7.12
C GLY A 379 -27.52 -32.61 8.26
N LEU A 380 -26.46 -33.19 8.85
CA LEU A 380 -25.64 -32.59 9.90
C LEU A 380 -24.80 -31.41 9.39
N ILE A 381 -24.31 -31.43 8.14
CA ILE A 381 -23.60 -30.30 7.50
C ILE A 381 -24.57 -29.16 7.24
N LEU A 382 -25.74 -29.42 6.65
CA LEU A 382 -26.78 -28.42 6.43
C LEU A 382 -27.31 -27.84 7.75
N PHE A 383 -27.45 -28.69 8.78
CA PHE A 383 -27.81 -28.26 10.13
C PHE A 383 -26.70 -27.45 10.80
N LYS A 384 -25.43 -27.84 10.67
CA LYS A 384 -24.28 -27.04 11.13
C LYS A 384 -24.21 -25.70 10.43
N ASN A 385 -24.39 -25.64 9.11
CA ASN A 385 -24.39 -24.37 8.36
C ASN A 385 -25.57 -23.48 8.76
N LYS A 386 -26.76 -24.05 8.94
CA LYS A 386 -27.94 -23.32 9.45
C LYS A 386 -27.74 -22.82 10.88
N LYS A 387 -27.12 -23.64 11.75
CA LYS A 387 -26.76 -23.27 13.13
C LYS A 387 -25.63 -22.24 13.19
N TYR A 388 -24.64 -22.33 12.31
CA TYR A 388 -23.52 -21.39 12.20
C TYR A 388 -24.00 -20.03 11.68
N LYS A 389 -24.85 -20.00 10.65
CA LYS A 389 -25.51 -18.78 10.18
C LYS A 389 -26.36 -18.12 11.29
N LYS A 390 -27.11 -18.92 12.07
CA LYS A 390 -27.86 -18.43 13.23
C LYS A 390 -26.95 -17.95 14.38
N TYR A 391 -25.83 -18.63 14.62
CA TYR A 391 -24.83 -18.26 15.62
C TYR A 391 -24.14 -16.93 15.26
N LEU A 392 -23.74 -16.78 14.00
CA LEU A 392 -23.15 -15.54 13.49
C LEU A 392 -24.16 -14.39 13.64
N GLN A 393 -25.40 -14.59 13.18
CA GLN A 393 -26.48 -13.61 13.34
C GLN A 393 -26.77 -13.27 14.82
N LEU A 394 -26.63 -14.23 15.74
CA LEU A 394 -26.73 -14.00 17.19
C LEU A 394 -25.54 -13.20 17.75
N GLN A 395 -24.30 -13.48 17.34
CA GLN A 395 -23.13 -12.67 17.76
C GLN A 395 -23.19 -11.24 17.23
N PHE A 396 -23.64 -11.06 15.98
CA PHE A 396 -23.91 -9.72 15.44
C PHE A 396 -25.00 -9.02 16.25
N GLN A 397 -26.12 -9.68 16.54
CA GLN A 397 -27.18 -9.10 17.36
C GLN A 397 -26.67 -8.74 18.77
N GLN A 398 -25.86 -9.57 19.39
CA GLN A 398 -25.25 -9.29 20.70
C GLN A 398 -24.34 -8.04 20.66
N LYS A 399 -23.51 -7.86 19.62
CA LYS A 399 -22.74 -6.62 19.43
C LYS A 399 -23.63 -5.40 19.16
N PHE A 400 -24.72 -5.57 18.41
CA PHE A 400 -25.69 -4.49 18.18
C PHE A 400 -26.42 -4.07 19.46
N ASP A 401 -26.77 -5.05 20.30
CA ASP A 401 -27.39 -4.82 21.61
C ASP A 401 -26.38 -4.21 22.63
N GLU A 402 -25.08 -4.52 22.52
CA GLU A 402 -23.99 -3.96 23.35
C GLU A 402 -23.78 -2.45 23.13
N PHE A 403 -23.91 -1.97 21.89
CA PHE A 403 -23.76 -0.55 21.54
C PHE A 403 -25.12 0.21 21.42
N ASP A 404 -26.25 -0.44 21.73
CA ASP A 404 -27.64 0.05 21.52
C ASP A 404 -27.93 0.56 20.08
N VAL A 405 -27.34 -0.10 19.08
CA VAL A 405 -27.49 0.27 17.67
C VAL A 405 -28.29 -0.79 16.91
N LYS A 406 -29.32 -0.38 16.17
CA LYS A 406 -30.17 -1.28 15.38
C LYS A 406 -30.10 -0.97 13.87
N PRO A 407 -29.02 -1.38 13.16
CA PRO A 407 -28.98 -1.29 11.70
C PRO A 407 -30.05 -2.16 11.05
N THR A 408 -30.55 -1.72 9.90
CA THR A 408 -31.35 -2.60 9.05
C THR A 408 -30.43 -3.59 8.32
N ILE A 409 -30.58 -4.89 8.57
CA ILE A 409 -29.86 -5.92 7.81
C ILE A 409 -30.66 -6.23 6.55
N TYR A 410 -30.20 -5.70 5.42
CA TYR A 410 -30.82 -5.89 4.12
C TYR A 410 -30.43 -7.23 3.50
N SER A 411 -31.33 -7.84 2.74
CA SER A 411 -30.97 -9.04 1.97
C SER A 411 -30.28 -8.66 0.66
N TYR A 412 -29.31 -9.47 0.21
CA TYR A 412 -28.65 -9.23 -1.08
C TYR A 412 -29.65 -9.15 -2.25
N ASN A 413 -30.70 -9.99 -2.24
CA ASN A 413 -31.70 -10.01 -3.30
C ASN A 413 -32.59 -8.76 -3.31
N GLU A 414 -32.88 -8.19 -2.14
CA GLU A 414 -33.61 -6.93 -2.00
C GLU A 414 -32.79 -5.76 -2.54
N LEU A 415 -31.51 -5.65 -2.18
CA LEU A 415 -30.63 -4.61 -2.73
C LEU A 415 -30.41 -4.80 -4.24
N LYS A 416 -30.27 -6.05 -4.70
CA LYS A 416 -30.20 -6.40 -6.12
C LYS A 416 -31.43 -5.96 -6.90
N ALA A 417 -32.63 -6.17 -6.34
CA ALA A 417 -33.87 -5.69 -6.95
C ALA A 417 -33.95 -4.15 -6.95
N ALA A 418 -33.58 -3.51 -5.82
CA ALA A 418 -33.60 -2.06 -5.65
C ALA A 418 -32.69 -1.31 -6.64
N THR A 419 -31.57 -1.91 -7.07
CA THR A 419 -30.60 -1.34 -8.03
C THR A 419 -30.77 -1.83 -9.47
N ARG A 420 -31.81 -2.63 -9.77
CA ARG A 420 -31.98 -3.33 -11.07
C ARG A 420 -30.76 -4.16 -11.49
N ASP A 421 -30.27 -5.01 -10.59
CA ASP A 421 -29.02 -5.78 -10.74
C ASP A 421 -27.78 -4.88 -10.90
N PHE A 422 -27.68 -3.85 -10.06
CA PHE A 422 -26.55 -2.90 -10.04
C PHE A 422 -26.31 -2.24 -11.41
N HIS A 423 -27.42 -1.90 -12.09
CA HIS A 423 -27.39 -1.35 -13.46
C HIS A 423 -26.59 -0.05 -13.55
N ILE A 424 -25.90 0.16 -14.68
CA ILE A 424 -25.03 1.33 -14.89
C ILE A 424 -25.78 2.66 -14.80
N GLU A 425 -27.04 2.71 -15.23
CA GLU A 425 -27.93 3.89 -15.09
C GLU A 425 -28.19 4.30 -13.63
N ASN A 426 -28.13 3.35 -12.71
CA ASN A 426 -28.30 3.60 -11.28
C ASN A 426 -26.97 3.95 -10.60
N LYS A 427 -25.83 3.91 -11.30
CA LYS A 427 -24.52 4.20 -10.72
C LYS A 427 -24.37 5.70 -10.47
N LEU A 428 -24.15 6.07 -9.21
CA LEU A 428 -23.91 7.45 -8.77
C LEU A 428 -22.43 7.83 -8.83
N GLY A 429 -21.54 6.85 -8.69
CA GLY A 429 -20.09 7.06 -8.76
C GLY A 429 -19.31 5.78 -8.48
N GLU A 430 -17.99 5.85 -8.66
CA GLU A 430 -17.05 4.79 -8.28
C GLU A 430 -15.74 5.42 -7.80
N GLY A 431 -15.22 4.91 -6.68
CA GLY A 431 -13.92 5.28 -6.15
C GLY A 431 -13.12 4.03 -5.78
N GLY A 432 -11.87 4.20 -5.34
CA GLY A 432 -10.93 3.08 -5.09
C GLY A 432 -11.37 1.99 -4.10
N TYR A 433 -12.45 2.23 -3.35
CA TYR A 433 -13.02 1.34 -2.33
C TYR A 433 -14.37 0.71 -2.72
N GLY A 434 -15.00 1.14 -3.81
CA GLY A 434 -16.28 0.58 -4.26
C GLY A 434 -17.09 1.48 -5.20
N ALA A 435 -18.09 0.88 -5.83
CA ALA A 435 -19.10 1.57 -6.64
C ALA A 435 -20.35 1.90 -5.79
N VAL A 436 -20.97 3.05 -6.05
CA VAL A 436 -22.17 3.52 -5.35
C VAL A 436 -23.34 3.59 -6.33
N TYR A 437 -24.49 3.05 -5.92
CA TYR A 437 -25.71 2.97 -6.74
C TYR A 437 -26.91 3.59 -6.03
N LYS A 438 -27.77 4.27 -6.78
CA LYS A 438 -29.12 4.65 -6.35
C LYS A 438 -29.99 3.39 -6.31
N GLY A 439 -30.63 3.15 -5.17
CA GLY A 439 -31.59 2.07 -4.99
C GLY A 439 -32.95 2.61 -4.56
N VAL A 440 -34.02 1.98 -5.05
CA VAL A 440 -35.38 2.18 -4.51
C VAL A 440 -35.80 0.91 -3.82
N LEU A 441 -35.90 0.95 -2.49
CA LEU A 441 -36.30 -0.19 -1.67
C LEU A 441 -37.78 -0.55 -1.91
N SER A 442 -38.17 -1.76 -1.50
CA SER A 442 -39.54 -2.28 -1.64
C SER A 442 -40.63 -1.42 -0.96
N ASN A 443 -40.25 -0.65 0.04
CA ASN A 443 -41.10 0.32 0.74
C ASN A 443 -41.09 1.73 0.11
N GLY A 444 -40.51 1.90 -1.08
CA GLY A 444 -40.40 3.17 -1.80
C GLY A 444 -39.25 4.07 -1.33
N ASN A 445 -38.53 3.71 -0.26
CA ASN A 445 -37.42 4.55 0.23
C ASN A 445 -36.23 4.53 -0.73
N VAL A 446 -35.77 5.73 -1.10
CA VAL A 446 -34.53 5.90 -1.87
C VAL A 446 -33.32 5.80 -0.94
N VAL A 447 -32.28 5.10 -1.41
CA VAL A 447 -31.05 4.82 -0.68
C VAL A 447 -29.83 4.88 -1.60
N ALA A 448 -28.66 5.17 -1.02
CA ALA A 448 -27.37 5.02 -1.70
C ALA A 448 -26.73 3.69 -1.25
N ILE A 449 -26.46 2.80 -2.19
CA ILE A 449 -25.98 1.43 -1.96
C ILE A 449 -24.52 1.37 -2.42
N LYS A 450 -23.58 1.34 -1.47
CA LYS A 450 -22.14 1.23 -1.75
C LYS A 450 -21.70 -0.23 -1.70
N GLN A 451 -21.31 -0.77 -2.86
CA GLN A 451 -20.74 -2.10 -2.99
C GLN A 451 -19.22 -2.01 -2.87
N LEU A 452 -18.66 -2.59 -1.80
CA LEU A 452 -17.23 -2.49 -1.50
C LEU A 452 -16.40 -3.47 -2.33
N PHE A 453 -15.25 -3.01 -2.84
CA PHE A 453 -14.29 -3.88 -3.53
C PHE A 453 -13.53 -4.73 -2.52
N VAL A 454 -13.81 -6.04 -2.49
CA VAL A 454 -13.22 -6.97 -1.52
C VAL A 454 -11.75 -7.27 -1.86
N LYS A 455 -10.84 -6.47 -1.32
CA LYS A 455 -9.39 -6.74 -1.33
C LYS A 455 -9.01 -7.54 -0.07
N THR A 456 -8.77 -8.84 -0.25
CA THR A 456 -8.33 -9.83 0.77
C THR A 456 -9.34 -10.22 1.87
N LYS A 457 -9.09 -11.37 2.52
CA LYS A 457 -9.88 -11.92 3.65
C LYS A 457 -9.55 -11.18 4.96
N GLN A 458 -9.92 -9.91 5.03
CA GLN A 458 -9.98 -9.17 6.30
C GLN A 458 -11.00 -9.86 7.22
N SER A 459 -10.74 -9.89 8.54
CA SER A 459 -11.60 -10.65 9.46
C SER A 459 -13.04 -10.12 9.43
N ILE A 460 -14.01 -11.00 9.66
CA ILE A 460 -15.42 -10.59 9.73
C ILE A 460 -15.62 -9.70 10.97
N ASP A 461 -14.93 -9.97 12.07
CA ASP A 461 -15.06 -9.25 13.34
C ASP A 461 -14.64 -7.78 13.26
N ASP A 462 -13.50 -7.47 12.61
CA ASP A 462 -13.02 -6.08 12.50
C ASP A 462 -14.03 -5.22 11.71
N PHE A 463 -14.48 -5.75 10.56
CA PHE A 463 -15.49 -5.13 9.71
C PHE A 463 -16.86 -5.00 10.41
N SER A 464 -17.16 -5.90 11.37
CA SER A 464 -18.39 -5.83 12.17
C SER A 464 -18.35 -4.68 13.16
N ASN A 465 -17.25 -4.55 13.90
CA ASN A 465 -17.09 -3.53 14.93
C ASN A 465 -17.14 -2.12 14.31
N GLU A 466 -16.48 -1.93 13.15
CA GLU A 466 -16.49 -0.69 12.39
C GLU A 466 -17.91 -0.30 11.91
N ILE A 467 -18.68 -1.25 11.36
CA ILE A 467 -20.08 -1.01 10.93
C ILE A 467 -21.00 -0.67 12.10
N VAL A 468 -20.89 -1.37 13.23
CA VAL A 468 -21.73 -1.11 14.42
C VAL A 468 -21.59 0.35 14.84
N LEU A 469 -20.35 0.85 14.90
CA LEU A 469 -20.04 2.21 15.30
C LEU A 469 -20.49 3.24 14.26
N ILE A 470 -20.21 3.03 12.97
CA ILE A 470 -20.68 3.93 11.90
C ILE A 470 -22.23 4.00 11.85
N THR A 471 -22.93 2.92 12.18
CA THR A 471 -24.41 2.92 12.28
C THR A 471 -24.90 3.73 13.51
N GLY A 472 -24.12 3.75 14.59
CA GLY A 472 -24.44 4.54 15.80
C GLY A 472 -24.29 6.05 15.57
N MET A 473 -23.41 6.47 14.67
CA MET A 473 -23.13 7.87 14.39
C MET A 473 -24.31 8.59 13.71
N LYS A 474 -24.99 9.46 14.46
CA LYS A 474 -26.10 10.27 13.97
C LYS A 474 -25.84 11.75 14.24
N HIS A 475 -25.55 12.48 13.17
CA HIS A 475 -25.30 13.92 13.23
C HIS A 475 -25.84 14.60 11.97
N ARG A 476 -26.33 15.85 12.09
CA ARG A 476 -26.93 16.61 10.98
C ARG A 476 -25.99 16.73 9.77
N ASN A 477 -24.69 16.88 10.02
CA ASN A 477 -23.66 17.06 9.00
C ASN A 477 -22.88 15.78 8.65
N LEU A 478 -23.42 14.60 8.94
CA LEU A 478 -22.89 13.32 8.43
C LEU A 478 -23.95 12.64 7.56
N VAL A 479 -23.53 11.83 6.59
CA VAL A 479 -24.42 10.92 5.86
C VAL A 479 -24.73 9.70 6.72
N ASN A 480 -26.01 9.50 7.03
CA ASN A 480 -26.48 8.45 7.92
C ASN A 480 -26.42 7.05 7.26
N LEU A 481 -25.77 6.09 7.93
CA LEU A 481 -25.76 4.68 7.53
C LEU A 481 -27.07 4.02 8.01
N LYS A 482 -27.97 3.69 7.06
CA LYS A 482 -29.26 3.03 7.35
C LYS A 482 -29.09 1.53 7.67
N GLY A 483 -28.03 0.91 7.16
CA GLY A 483 -27.72 -0.49 7.43
C GLY A 483 -26.74 -1.11 6.45
N CYS A 484 -26.69 -2.44 6.41
CA CYS A 484 -25.74 -3.19 5.60
C CYS A 484 -26.32 -4.51 5.07
N CYS A 485 -25.65 -5.12 4.11
CA CYS A 485 -25.87 -6.49 3.68
C CYS A 485 -24.57 -7.29 3.84
N LEU A 486 -24.66 -8.41 4.57
CA LEU A 486 -23.56 -9.30 4.89
C LEU A 486 -23.72 -10.61 4.09
N ARG A 487 -22.90 -10.79 3.05
CA ARG A 487 -22.75 -12.03 2.29
C ARG A 487 -21.27 -12.34 2.14
N GLU A 488 -20.91 -13.63 2.16
CA GLU A 488 -19.51 -14.11 2.25
C GLU A 488 -18.53 -13.44 1.27
N ASN A 489 -18.98 -13.14 0.04
CA ASN A 489 -18.19 -12.47 -1.00
C ASN A 489 -18.75 -11.09 -1.41
N SER A 490 -19.65 -10.48 -0.63
CA SER A 490 -20.25 -9.18 -0.96
C SER A 490 -20.56 -8.37 0.30
N LYS A 491 -19.66 -7.42 0.59
CA LYS A 491 -19.81 -6.41 1.64
C LYS A 491 -20.51 -5.18 1.03
N ILE A 492 -21.72 -4.87 1.48
CA ILE A 492 -22.52 -3.76 0.94
C ILE A 492 -23.04 -2.89 2.09
N LEU A 493 -22.88 -1.57 1.95
CA LEU A 493 -23.37 -0.56 2.89
C LEU A 493 -24.55 0.21 2.27
N VAL A 494 -25.54 0.55 3.08
CA VAL A 494 -26.77 1.21 2.64
C VAL A 494 -26.93 2.51 3.42
N TYR A 495 -26.69 3.63 2.75
CA TYR A 495 -26.78 4.98 3.29
C TYR A 495 -28.13 5.63 2.95
N GLU A 496 -28.44 6.73 3.62
CA GLU A 496 -29.42 7.68 3.08
C GLU A 496 -28.99 8.17 1.69
N TYR A 497 -29.97 8.32 0.80
CA TYR A 497 -29.75 9.02 -0.46
C TYR A 497 -29.82 10.53 -0.20
N VAL A 498 -28.86 11.26 -0.75
CA VAL A 498 -28.77 12.71 -0.66
C VAL A 498 -29.01 13.24 -2.07
N ASP A 499 -30.01 14.11 -2.24
CA ASP A 499 -30.59 14.40 -3.56
C ASP A 499 -29.74 15.30 -4.46
N ASN A 500 -28.85 16.15 -3.91
CA ASN A 500 -27.99 17.01 -4.72
C ASN A 500 -26.59 16.42 -4.94
N TYR A 501 -25.92 16.99 -5.94
CA TYR A 501 -24.51 16.82 -6.23
C TYR A 501 -23.61 17.17 -5.04
N ASP A 502 -22.36 16.70 -5.10
CA ASP A 502 -21.32 17.01 -4.12
C ASP A 502 -20.77 18.44 -4.27
N VAL A 503 -19.94 18.85 -3.29
CA VAL A 503 -19.33 20.19 -3.25
C VAL A 503 -18.38 20.44 -4.42
N ASP A 504 -17.67 19.43 -4.95
CA ASP A 504 -16.82 19.63 -6.14
C ASP A 504 -17.69 19.99 -7.36
N GLN A 505 -18.79 19.26 -7.56
CA GLN A 505 -19.70 19.52 -8.68
C GLN A 505 -20.45 20.86 -8.59
N ILE A 506 -20.84 21.30 -7.39
CA ILE A 506 -21.62 22.55 -7.19
C ILE A 506 -20.73 23.78 -7.12
N LEU A 507 -19.64 23.75 -6.36
CA LEU A 507 -18.78 24.92 -6.14
C LEU A 507 -17.63 25.03 -7.16
N LEU A 508 -17.23 23.92 -7.77
CA LEU A 508 -16.03 23.84 -8.61
C LEU A 508 -16.36 23.32 -10.04
N GLY A 509 -17.63 23.04 -10.31
CA GLY A 509 -18.19 22.71 -11.62
C GLY A 509 -18.79 23.92 -12.36
N PRO A 510 -19.50 23.69 -13.49
CA PRO A 510 -19.97 24.75 -14.39
C PRO A 510 -21.00 25.73 -13.77
N HIS A 511 -21.62 25.38 -12.64
CA HIS A 511 -22.60 26.22 -11.93
C HIS A 511 -21.98 27.08 -10.81
N ARG A 512 -20.64 27.14 -10.68
CA ARG A 512 -19.90 27.89 -9.64
C ARG A 512 -20.39 29.35 -9.45
N GLN A 513 -20.77 30.03 -10.53
CA GLN A 513 -21.22 31.43 -10.50
C GLN A 513 -22.54 31.65 -9.73
N GLU A 514 -23.32 30.60 -9.48
CA GLU A 514 -24.61 30.67 -8.79
C GLU A 514 -24.51 30.46 -7.27
N VAL A 515 -23.32 30.19 -6.71
CA VAL A 515 -23.16 29.80 -5.31
C VAL A 515 -22.75 30.96 -4.39
N PRO A 516 -23.68 31.49 -3.55
CA PRO A 516 -23.41 32.66 -2.71
C PRO A 516 -22.48 32.34 -1.53
N TRP A 517 -21.82 33.38 -1.02
CA TRP A 517 -20.90 33.28 0.12
C TRP A 517 -21.54 32.63 1.36
N LEU A 518 -22.78 32.98 1.70
CA LEU A 518 -23.48 32.39 2.83
C LEU A 518 -23.60 30.86 2.75
N LEU A 519 -23.70 30.28 1.55
CA LEU A 519 -23.70 28.83 1.38
C LEU A 519 -22.30 28.24 1.56
N ARG A 520 -21.26 28.90 1.03
CA ARG A 520 -19.84 28.53 1.25
C ARG A 520 -19.50 28.49 2.75
N LEU A 521 -19.90 29.54 3.46
CA LEU A 521 -19.79 29.65 4.92
C LEU A 521 -20.48 28.49 5.65
N LYS A 522 -21.75 28.23 5.28
CA LYS A 522 -22.57 27.14 5.83
C LYS A 522 -21.93 25.77 5.61
N ILE A 523 -21.29 25.55 4.46
CA ILE A 523 -20.55 24.32 4.14
C ILE A 523 -19.35 24.15 5.09
N CYS A 524 -18.45 25.14 5.15
CA CYS A 524 -17.28 25.10 6.03
C CYS A 524 -17.68 24.87 7.51
N MET A 525 -18.68 25.59 8.00
CA MET A 525 -19.20 25.41 9.35
C MET A 525 -19.78 24.01 9.57
N GLY A 526 -20.60 23.48 8.64
CA GLY A 526 -21.22 22.17 8.82
C GLY A 526 -20.21 21.02 8.79
N VAL A 527 -19.19 21.08 7.94
CA VAL A 527 -18.08 20.11 7.95
C VAL A 527 -17.29 20.21 9.26
N ALA A 528 -17.04 21.41 9.79
CA ALA A 528 -16.38 21.58 11.08
C ALA A 528 -17.16 20.95 12.24
N HIS A 529 -18.49 21.14 12.31
CA HIS A 529 -19.34 20.47 13.30
C HIS A 529 -19.35 18.94 13.12
N GLY A 530 -19.38 18.45 11.88
CA GLY A 530 -19.30 17.02 11.57
C GLY A 530 -18.00 16.39 12.07
N LEU A 531 -16.85 17.01 11.79
CA LEU A 531 -15.54 16.53 12.26
C LEU A 531 -15.37 16.67 13.78
N HIS A 532 -15.84 17.77 14.38
CA HIS A 532 -15.86 17.91 15.83
C HIS A 532 -16.60 16.76 16.52
N TYR A 533 -17.76 16.38 15.98
CA TYR A 533 -18.50 15.21 16.46
C TYR A 533 -17.65 13.92 16.35
N LEU A 534 -17.03 13.64 15.20
CA LEU A 534 -16.19 12.44 15.02
C LEU A 534 -14.96 12.40 15.95
N HIS A 535 -14.32 13.54 16.20
CA HIS A 535 -13.07 13.63 16.96
C HIS A 535 -13.26 13.66 18.48
N ALA A 536 -14.34 14.28 18.96
CA ALA A 536 -14.53 14.61 20.37
C ALA A 536 -15.82 14.07 21.02
N LEU A 537 -16.86 13.77 20.23
CA LEU A 537 -18.17 13.34 20.76
C LEU A 537 -18.52 11.88 20.44
N ALA A 538 -17.98 11.33 19.35
CA ALA A 538 -18.04 9.91 19.03
C ALA A 538 -17.11 9.11 19.95
N HIS A 539 -17.56 7.93 20.39
CA HIS A 539 -16.78 7.05 21.26
C HIS A 539 -16.85 5.60 20.76
N PRO A 540 -15.72 4.95 20.43
CA PRO A 540 -14.36 5.50 20.41
C PRO A 540 -14.20 6.61 19.36
N ARG A 541 -13.13 7.42 19.48
CA ARG A 541 -12.81 8.48 18.50
C ARG A 541 -12.73 7.92 17.07
N VAL A 542 -13.26 8.67 16.11
CA VAL A 542 -13.29 8.31 14.68
C VAL A 542 -12.43 9.30 13.87
N ILE A 543 -11.51 8.79 13.05
CA ILE A 543 -10.75 9.61 12.08
C ILE A 543 -11.19 9.22 10.66
N HIS A 544 -11.52 10.21 9.83
CA HIS A 544 -12.12 10.02 8.51
C HIS A 544 -11.11 9.73 7.40
N ARG A 545 -9.94 10.39 7.41
CA ARG A 545 -8.78 10.20 6.52
C ARG A 545 -8.98 10.52 5.02
N ASP A 546 -10.15 11.02 4.62
CA ASP A 546 -10.45 11.37 3.22
C ASP A 546 -11.43 12.55 3.10
N ILE A 547 -11.19 13.62 3.86
CA ILE A 547 -11.97 14.85 3.76
C ILE A 547 -11.54 15.62 2.51
N LYS A 548 -12.48 15.85 1.60
CA LYS A 548 -12.31 16.52 0.30
C LYS A 548 -13.66 16.97 -0.26
N ALA A 549 -13.66 17.87 -1.24
CA ALA A 549 -14.89 18.44 -1.82
C ALA A 549 -15.89 17.36 -2.30
N SER A 550 -15.44 16.36 -3.07
CA SER A 550 -16.30 15.29 -3.59
C SER A 550 -16.87 14.32 -2.54
N ASN A 551 -16.38 14.38 -1.28
CA ASN A 551 -16.95 13.64 -0.15
C ASN A 551 -17.89 14.50 0.72
N ILE A 552 -18.16 15.76 0.36
CA ILE A 552 -19.17 16.60 1.03
C ILE A 552 -20.40 16.69 0.15
N LEU A 553 -21.51 16.07 0.57
CA LEU A 553 -22.79 16.10 -0.15
C LEU A 553 -23.66 17.23 0.38
N LEU A 554 -24.55 17.77 -0.45
CA LEU A 554 -25.55 18.75 -0.04
C LEU A 554 -26.95 18.12 -0.04
N ASP A 555 -27.67 18.19 1.08
CA ASP A 555 -29.08 17.78 1.08
C ASP A 555 -29.96 18.79 0.32
N LYS A 556 -31.24 18.45 0.10
CA LYS A 556 -32.23 19.31 -0.57
C LYS A 556 -32.45 20.69 0.07
N ASN A 557 -32.01 20.90 1.32
CA ASN A 557 -32.06 22.17 2.05
C ASN A 557 -30.69 22.89 2.02
N LEU A 558 -29.76 22.39 1.21
CA LEU A 558 -28.37 22.81 1.12
C LEU A 558 -27.66 22.72 2.48
N GLU A 559 -27.96 21.67 3.28
CA GLU A 559 -27.16 21.30 4.45
C GLU A 559 -25.99 20.39 4.02
N PRO A 560 -24.74 20.69 4.41
CA PRO A 560 -23.58 19.86 4.09
C PRO A 560 -23.56 18.59 4.94
N LYS A 561 -23.22 17.46 4.32
CA LYS A 561 -23.07 16.15 4.95
C LYS A 561 -21.76 15.49 4.51
N ILE A 562 -20.90 15.16 5.47
CA ILE A 562 -19.68 14.39 5.22
C ILE A 562 -20.07 12.95 4.87
N ALA A 563 -19.51 12.45 3.77
CA ALA A 563 -19.75 11.13 3.18
C ALA A 563 -18.45 10.35 2.97
N ASP A 564 -18.60 9.08 2.59
CA ASP A 564 -17.52 8.11 2.36
C ASP A 564 -16.60 7.80 3.55
N PHE A 565 -17.18 7.19 4.57
CA PHE A 565 -16.46 6.57 5.69
C PHE A 565 -15.64 5.31 5.30
N GLY A 566 -15.40 5.03 4.01
CA GLY A 566 -14.72 3.82 3.53
C GLY A 566 -13.23 3.69 3.91
N LEU A 567 -12.69 4.69 4.59
CA LEU A 567 -11.32 4.73 5.13
C LEU A 567 -11.25 4.98 6.64
N VAL A 568 -12.38 4.95 7.34
CA VAL A 568 -12.43 5.19 8.80
C VAL A 568 -11.47 4.26 9.54
N LEU A 569 -10.80 4.82 10.55
CA LEU A 569 -10.13 4.02 11.57
C LEU A 569 -10.68 4.40 12.95
N LEU A 570 -10.98 3.37 13.74
CA LEU A 570 -11.33 3.49 15.15
C LEU A 570 -10.05 3.79 15.94
N PHE A 571 -10.03 4.89 16.67
CA PHE A 571 -8.84 5.35 17.38
C PHE A 571 -8.93 5.00 18.88
N PRO A 572 -7.93 4.33 19.49
CA PRO A 572 -7.94 4.01 20.91
C PRO A 572 -7.84 5.29 21.75
N ASP A 573 -8.78 5.50 22.68
CA ASP A 573 -8.90 6.76 23.43
C ASP A 573 -7.72 7.08 24.38
N LYS A 574 -6.74 6.17 24.50
CA LYS A 574 -5.54 6.30 25.33
C LYS A 574 -4.29 6.74 24.57
N GLU A 575 -4.35 6.79 23.24
CA GLU A 575 -3.22 7.18 22.39
C GLU A 575 -3.44 8.60 21.82
N THR A 576 -2.36 9.30 21.48
CA THR A 576 -2.44 10.62 20.82
C THR A 576 -2.20 10.53 19.31
N HIS A 577 -1.48 9.50 18.87
CA HIS A 577 -1.11 9.24 17.48
C HIS A 577 -0.77 7.74 17.32
N ILE A 578 -1.10 7.16 16.17
CA ILE A 578 -0.74 5.79 15.77
C ILE A 578 0.24 5.85 14.61
N MET A 579 1.27 4.99 14.61
CA MET A 579 2.07 4.73 13.41
C MET A 579 1.39 3.69 12.53
N THR A 580 1.08 4.03 11.28
CA THR A 580 0.56 3.07 10.29
C THR A 580 1.40 3.04 9.02
N ILE A 581 1.70 1.83 8.55
CA ILE A 581 2.34 1.60 7.24
C ILE A 581 1.37 1.75 6.06
N HIS A 582 0.06 1.87 6.33
CA HIS A 582 -0.98 2.02 5.32
C HIS A 582 -1.53 3.46 5.35
N VAL A 583 -0.82 4.36 4.66
CA VAL A 583 -1.32 5.70 4.35
C VAL A 583 -2.44 5.58 3.31
N ALA A 584 -3.58 6.22 3.57
CA ALA A 584 -4.71 6.25 2.65
C ALA A 584 -5.47 7.58 2.78
N GLY A 585 -5.92 8.10 1.65
CA GLY A 585 -6.58 9.41 1.50
C GLY A 585 -6.24 10.02 0.13
N THR A 586 -6.84 11.16 -0.20
CA THR A 586 -6.68 11.79 -1.52
C THR A 586 -5.46 12.73 -1.58
N LYS A 587 -4.64 12.60 -2.63
CA LYS A 587 -3.48 13.48 -2.89
C LYS A 587 -3.91 14.96 -2.88
N GLY A 588 -3.09 15.82 -2.28
CA GLY A 588 -3.40 17.24 -2.07
C GLY A 588 -4.14 17.55 -0.76
N TYR A 589 -4.84 16.58 -0.14
CA TYR A 589 -5.46 16.74 1.19
C TYR A 589 -4.69 16.01 2.30
N LEU A 590 -3.78 15.11 1.96
CA LEU A 590 -2.97 14.36 2.93
C LEU A 590 -2.05 15.28 3.75
N ALA A 591 -2.09 15.13 5.07
CA ALA A 591 -1.21 15.83 5.99
C ALA A 591 0.26 15.38 5.84
N PRO A 592 1.26 16.29 5.96
CA PRO A 592 2.67 15.96 5.72
C PRO A 592 3.23 14.84 6.60
N GLU A 593 2.94 14.85 7.90
CA GLU A 593 3.38 13.82 8.85
C GLU A 593 2.71 12.47 8.58
N TYR A 594 1.48 12.48 8.09
CA TYR A 594 0.77 11.25 7.73
C TYR A 594 1.32 10.66 6.44
N ALA A 595 1.57 11.50 5.43
CA ALA A 595 2.13 11.10 4.14
C ALA A 595 3.59 10.61 4.24
N SER A 596 4.41 11.25 5.09
CA SER A 596 5.86 10.97 5.17
C SER A 596 6.27 9.99 6.27
N LEU A 597 5.59 10.00 7.43
CA LEU A 597 5.94 9.17 8.60
C LEU A 597 4.89 8.09 8.90
N GLY A 598 3.73 8.11 8.24
CA GLY A 598 2.60 7.25 8.60
C GLY A 598 1.94 7.64 9.92
N GLN A 599 2.19 8.86 10.42
CA GLN A 599 1.64 9.35 11.69
C GLN A 599 0.17 9.73 11.55
N LEU A 600 -0.71 8.96 12.22
CA LEU A 600 -2.15 9.14 12.17
C LEU A 600 -2.69 9.64 13.51
N SER A 601 -3.41 10.77 13.48
CA SER A 601 -4.18 11.36 14.58
C SER A 601 -5.35 12.16 14.01
N ASP A 602 -6.25 12.72 14.85
CA ASP A 602 -7.32 13.63 14.40
C ASP A 602 -6.79 14.84 13.62
N LYS A 603 -5.53 15.22 13.83
CA LYS A 603 -4.84 16.32 13.14
C LYS A 603 -4.70 16.13 11.63
N VAL A 604 -4.84 14.91 11.11
CA VAL A 604 -4.80 14.67 9.65
C VAL A 604 -6.09 15.15 8.97
N ASP A 605 -7.24 14.95 9.63
CA ASP A 605 -8.54 15.45 9.17
C ASP A 605 -8.59 16.98 9.32
N VAL A 606 -7.99 17.55 10.37
CA VAL A 606 -7.85 19.02 10.54
C VAL A 606 -7.10 19.63 9.36
N PHE A 607 -5.98 19.03 8.94
CA PHE A 607 -5.23 19.50 7.77
C PHE A 607 -6.09 19.45 6.50
N SER A 608 -6.70 18.29 6.23
CA SER A 608 -7.58 18.07 5.08
C SER A 608 -8.74 19.06 5.03
N PHE A 609 -9.32 19.37 6.19
CA PHE A 609 -10.37 20.39 6.38
C PHE A 609 -9.88 21.81 6.08
N GLY A 610 -8.66 22.16 6.48
CA GLY A 610 -8.05 23.46 6.16
C GLY A 610 -7.91 23.65 4.65
N VAL A 611 -7.46 22.61 3.94
CA VAL A 611 -7.36 22.61 2.47
C VAL A 611 -8.75 22.79 1.82
N LEU A 612 -9.76 22.03 2.29
CA LEU A 612 -11.14 22.14 1.82
C LEU A 612 -11.74 23.55 2.02
N CYS A 613 -11.47 24.21 3.15
CA CYS A 613 -11.95 25.59 3.38
C CYS A 613 -11.37 26.56 2.34
N LEU A 614 -10.09 26.43 2.01
CA LEU A 614 -9.40 27.28 1.04
C LEU A 614 -9.91 27.04 -0.38
N GLU A 615 -10.21 25.78 -0.71
CA GLU A 615 -10.83 25.36 -1.99
C GLU A 615 -12.21 26.01 -2.16
N ILE A 616 -13.04 25.98 -1.11
CA ILE A 616 -14.37 26.61 -1.09
C ILE A 616 -14.28 28.15 -1.20
N ILE A 617 -13.33 28.79 -0.51
CA ILE A 617 -13.17 30.26 -0.52
C ILE A 617 -12.68 30.76 -1.89
N SER A 618 -11.69 30.09 -2.47
CA SER A 618 -11.09 30.49 -3.75
C SER A 618 -11.95 30.08 -4.97
N GLY A 619 -12.85 29.11 -4.80
CA GLY A 619 -13.60 28.49 -5.90
C GLY A 619 -12.72 27.68 -6.85
N ARG A 620 -11.47 27.41 -6.47
CA ARG A 620 -10.45 26.72 -7.26
C ARG A 620 -10.23 25.33 -6.68
N ARG A 621 -10.25 24.30 -7.53
CA ARG A 621 -10.02 22.90 -7.13
C ARG A 621 -8.66 22.72 -6.48
N ASN A 622 -8.59 21.81 -5.50
CA ASN A 622 -7.36 21.47 -4.81
C ASN A 622 -6.27 20.94 -5.75
N ILE A 623 -6.68 20.35 -6.87
CA ILE A 623 -5.83 20.07 -8.03
C ILE A 623 -6.52 20.69 -9.23
N ASP A 624 -5.88 21.70 -9.83
CA ASP A 624 -6.33 22.30 -11.08
C ASP A 624 -5.20 22.24 -12.10
N GLU A 625 -5.19 21.15 -12.87
CA GLU A 625 -4.20 20.84 -13.91
C GLU A 625 -4.27 21.80 -15.12
N SER A 626 -5.27 22.70 -15.17
CA SER A 626 -5.39 23.72 -16.22
C SER A 626 -4.62 25.01 -15.94
N LEU A 627 -4.18 25.21 -14.70
CA LEU A 627 -3.55 26.45 -14.25
C LEU A 627 -2.01 26.36 -14.27
N PRO A 628 -1.30 27.52 -14.19
CA PRO A 628 0.15 27.55 -14.14
C PRO A 628 0.68 26.65 -13.02
N GLN A 629 1.87 26.17 -13.26
CA GLN A 629 2.25 24.83 -12.87
C GLN A 629 2.88 24.81 -11.44
N ASP A 630 3.35 25.96 -10.90
CA ASP A 630 3.54 26.13 -9.44
C ASP A 630 2.24 26.36 -8.65
N GLN A 631 1.13 26.54 -9.37
CA GLN A 631 -0.20 26.75 -8.82
C GLN A 631 -1.07 25.49 -8.85
N VAL A 632 -0.69 24.44 -9.58
CA VAL A 632 -1.51 23.24 -9.86
C VAL A 632 -2.14 22.63 -8.60
N PHE A 633 -1.37 22.44 -7.54
CA PHE A 633 -1.94 22.13 -6.23
C PHE A 633 -2.39 23.43 -5.57
N LEU A 634 -3.65 23.52 -5.17
CA LEU A 634 -4.14 24.66 -4.41
C LEU A 634 -3.32 24.87 -3.13
N THR A 635 -2.86 23.81 -2.46
CA THR A 635 -1.96 23.93 -1.31
C THR A 635 -0.59 24.48 -1.66
N GLN A 636 -0.07 24.26 -2.87
CA GLN A 636 1.21 24.81 -3.34
C GLN A 636 1.04 26.23 -3.87
N TRP A 637 -0.03 26.49 -4.64
CA TRP A 637 -0.46 27.84 -5.00
C TRP A 637 -0.61 28.65 -3.73
N ILE A 638 -1.41 28.19 -2.78
CA ILE A 638 -1.65 28.89 -1.52
C ILE A 638 -0.39 28.90 -0.66
N LEU A 639 0.54 27.95 -0.71
CA LEU A 639 1.83 28.13 -0.02
C LEU A 639 2.66 29.27 -0.65
N ILE A 640 2.70 29.37 -1.98
CA ILE A 640 3.38 30.44 -2.71
C ILE A 640 2.65 31.78 -2.56
N TYR A 641 1.33 31.76 -2.57
CA TYR A 641 0.40 32.87 -2.36
C TYR A 641 0.20 33.19 -0.87
N ILE A 642 0.68 32.37 0.08
CA ILE A 642 0.86 32.69 1.50
C ILE A 642 2.26 33.26 1.68
N LEU A 643 3.30 32.73 1.05
CA LEU A 643 4.63 33.33 1.11
C LEU A 643 4.61 34.73 0.45
N GLN A 644 3.83 34.89 -0.62
CA GLN A 644 3.45 36.19 -1.15
C GLN A 644 2.42 36.89 -0.25
N ALA A 645 1.29 36.31 0.16
CA ALA A 645 0.28 37.01 0.98
C ALA A 645 0.58 37.12 2.49
N TRP A 646 1.75 36.71 2.96
CA TRP A 646 2.36 37.12 4.22
C TRP A 646 3.19 38.39 3.99
N LYS A 647 3.91 38.45 2.86
CA LYS A 647 4.43 39.72 2.30
C LYS A 647 3.31 40.71 1.99
N LEU A 648 2.12 40.22 1.61
CA LEU A 648 0.90 41.02 1.39
C LEU A 648 -0.04 41.07 2.60
N HIS A 649 0.25 40.39 3.71
CA HIS A 649 -0.49 40.58 4.96
C HIS A 649 -0.09 41.94 5.55
N GLN A 650 1.20 42.27 5.45
CA GLN A 650 1.76 43.60 5.68
C GLN A 650 1.25 44.67 4.68
N SER A 651 0.48 44.30 3.65
CA SER A 651 -0.16 45.25 2.70
C SER A 651 -1.61 44.90 2.33
N ASN A 652 -2.32 44.22 3.23
CA ASN A 652 -3.77 44.00 3.24
C ASN A 652 -4.40 43.26 2.01
N LYS A 653 -3.69 42.36 1.33
CA LYS A 653 -4.19 41.71 0.09
C LYS A 653 -4.71 40.26 0.19
N LEU A 654 -5.03 39.75 1.38
CA LEU A 654 -5.63 38.41 1.54
C LEU A 654 -6.95 38.23 0.75
N ILE A 655 -7.60 39.34 0.37
CA ILE A 655 -8.78 39.37 -0.49
C ILE A 655 -8.52 38.81 -1.91
N GLU A 656 -7.27 38.80 -2.40
CA GLU A 656 -6.91 38.26 -3.73
C GLU A 656 -7.06 36.73 -3.81
N LEU A 657 -7.12 36.02 -2.67
CA LEU A 657 -7.40 34.58 -2.58
C LEU A 657 -8.89 34.23 -2.75
N VAL A 658 -9.77 35.23 -2.67
CA VAL A 658 -11.23 35.02 -2.66
C VAL A 658 -11.73 34.85 -4.09
N ASP A 659 -12.70 33.97 -4.26
CA ASP A 659 -13.37 33.77 -5.55
C ASP A 659 -13.90 35.10 -6.12
N GLN A 660 -13.32 35.55 -7.23
CA GLN A 660 -13.64 36.82 -7.88
C GLN A 660 -15.09 36.91 -8.40
N THR A 661 -15.82 35.79 -8.45
CA THR A 661 -17.26 35.80 -8.76
C THR A 661 -18.15 36.16 -7.56
N LEU A 662 -17.58 36.32 -6.35
CA LEU A 662 -18.34 36.69 -5.16
C LEU A 662 -18.43 38.22 -5.00
N HIS A 663 -19.67 38.73 -4.95
CA HIS A 663 -19.96 40.10 -4.54
C HIS A 663 -20.24 40.12 -3.03
N LEU A 664 -19.24 40.52 -2.25
CA LEU A 664 -19.27 40.52 -0.78
C LEU A 664 -19.58 41.89 -0.21
N SER A 665 -20.35 41.94 0.88
CA SER A 665 -20.44 43.11 1.76
C SER A 665 -19.24 43.20 2.72
N ASP A 666 -19.02 44.38 3.33
CA ASP A 666 -17.91 44.59 4.28
C ASP A 666 -17.93 43.61 5.46
N GLY A 667 -19.12 43.23 5.94
CA GLY A 667 -19.28 42.24 7.02
C GLY A 667 -18.87 40.84 6.57
N GLU A 668 -19.33 40.42 5.39
CA GLU A 668 -18.97 39.13 4.81
C GLU A 668 -17.47 39.04 4.50
N LEU A 669 -16.84 40.13 4.06
CA LEU A 669 -15.39 40.19 3.84
C LEU A 669 -14.60 39.91 5.14
N GLN A 670 -15.05 40.43 6.29
CA GLN A 670 -14.42 40.11 7.58
C GLN A 670 -14.56 38.62 7.93
N ASP A 671 -15.72 38.01 7.67
CA ASP A 671 -15.92 36.57 7.87
C ASP A 671 -15.05 35.73 6.94
N VAL A 672 -14.93 36.10 5.66
CA VAL A 672 -14.01 35.46 4.69
C VAL A 672 -12.57 35.50 5.21
N LEU A 673 -12.09 36.69 5.61
CA LEU A 673 -10.74 36.88 6.14
C LEU A 673 -10.50 36.08 7.42
N ARG A 674 -11.49 35.98 8.31
CA ARG A 674 -11.43 35.11 9.51
C ARG A 674 -11.24 33.64 9.12
N ILE A 675 -12.02 33.15 8.16
CA ILE A 675 -12.00 31.73 7.74
C ILE A 675 -10.71 31.37 7.01
N ILE A 676 -10.17 32.28 6.18
CA ILE A 676 -8.83 32.12 5.60
C ILE A 676 -7.82 31.89 6.73
N LYS A 677 -7.77 32.77 7.74
CA LYS A 677 -6.82 32.62 8.87
C LYS A 677 -7.03 31.31 9.65
N ILE A 678 -8.27 30.88 9.86
CA ILE A 678 -8.58 29.58 10.50
C ILE A 678 -8.06 28.41 9.65
N ALA A 679 -8.25 28.45 8.34
CA ALA A 679 -7.74 27.43 7.43
C ALA A 679 -6.19 27.40 7.41
N LEU A 680 -5.53 28.56 7.44
CA LEU A 680 -4.06 28.66 7.56
C LEU A 680 -3.52 28.00 8.84
N LEU A 681 -4.25 28.08 9.95
CA LEU A 681 -3.91 27.40 11.20
C LEU A 681 -4.15 25.87 11.11
N CYS A 682 -5.10 25.44 10.30
CA CYS A 682 -5.39 24.02 10.07
C CYS A 682 -4.32 23.34 9.21
N ILE A 683 -3.72 24.04 8.24
CA ILE A 683 -2.70 23.48 7.31
C ILE A 683 -1.24 23.58 7.82
N GLN A 684 -1.01 23.83 9.11
CA GLN A 684 0.35 23.93 9.66
C GLN A 684 1.14 22.62 9.47
N ASN A 685 2.42 22.72 9.10
CA ASN A 685 3.28 21.54 8.90
C ASN A 685 3.49 20.75 10.20
N ASP A 686 3.60 21.45 11.33
CA ASP A 686 3.64 20.86 12.67
C ASP A 686 2.22 20.56 13.17
N CYS A 687 1.89 19.27 13.28
CA CYS A 687 0.54 18.79 13.60
C CYS A 687 0.04 19.19 15.00
N GLU A 688 0.95 19.41 15.97
CA GLU A 688 0.60 19.84 17.33
C GLU A 688 0.12 21.29 17.38
N ARG A 689 0.46 22.11 16.37
CA ARG A 689 0.03 23.51 16.26
C ARG A 689 -1.35 23.70 15.65
N ARG A 690 -1.84 22.69 14.92
CA ARG A 690 -3.17 22.73 14.33
C ARG A 690 -4.22 22.77 15.45
N PRO A 691 -5.31 23.54 15.32
CA PRO A 691 -6.39 23.53 16.29
C PRO A 691 -7.04 22.13 16.42
N THR A 692 -7.86 21.92 17.45
CA THR A 692 -8.84 20.83 17.45
C THR A 692 -10.07 21.27 16.63
N MET A 693 -10.88 20.33 16.13
CA MET A 693 -12.10 20.72 15.41
C MET A 693 -13.14 21.41 16.30
N GLU A 694 -13.15 21.12 17.61
CA GLU A 694 -13.84 21.93 18.61
C GLU A 694 -13.40 23.40 18.56
N ARG A 695 -12.07 23.63 18.57
CA ARG A 695 -11.49 24.98 18.51
C ARG A 695 -11.82 25.68 17.20
N VAL A 696 -11.83 24.97 16.08
CA VAL A 696 -12.26 25.50 14.77
C VAL A 696 -13.71 25.98 14.82
N VAL A 697 -14.62 25.20 15.41
CA VAL A 697 -16.04 25.57 15.57
C VAL A 697 -16.18 26.86 16.39
N TYR A 698 -15.49 27.00 17.53
CA TYR A 698 -15.50 28.23 18.32
C TYR A 698 -14.95 29.44 17.55
N LEU A 699 -13.88 29.27 16.76
CA LEU A 699 -13.31 30.35 15.96
C LEU A 699 -14.26 30.81 14.84
N PHE A 700 -15.03 29.90 14.22
CA PHE A 700 -16.09 30.30 13.27
C PHE A 700 -17.26 31.04 13.91
N GLN A 701 -17.52 30.83 15.20
CA GLN A 701 -18.61 31.50 15.93
C GLN A 701 -18.23 32.91 16.43
N GLY A 702 -16.99 33.36 16.21
CA GLY A 702 -16.56 34.74 16.51
C GLY A 702 -16.19 35.01 17.97
N ASP A 703 -15.72 34.00 18.72
CA ASP A 703 -15.18 34.22 20.07
C ASP A 703 -13.85 35.02 20.02
N THR A 704 -13.92 36.28 20.42
CA THR A 704 -12.84 37.27 20.24
C THR A 704 -11.66 37.09 21.19
N GLN A 705 -11.87 36.61 22.44
CA GLN A 705 -10.75 36.30 23.34
C GLN A 705 -9.89 35.19 22.76
N SER A 706 -10.56 34.26 22.08
CA SER A 706 -9.97 33.11 21.42
C SER A 706 -9.26 33.44 20.12
N GLU A 707 -9.71 34.48 19.43
CA GLU A 707 -9.14 35.02 18.19
C GLU A 707 -7.79 35.71 18.46
N VAL A 708 -7.72 36.62 19.44
CA VAL A 708 -6.52 37.44 19.75
C VAL A 708 -5.31 36.58 20.15
N VAL A 709 -5.49 35.59 21.04
CA VAL A 709 -4.39 34.72 21.50
C VAL A 709 -3.81 33.88 20.34
N VAL A 710 -4.65 33.55 19.35
CA VAL A 710 -4.28 32.71 18.21
C VAL A 710 -3.61 33.53 17.11
N LEU A 711 -4.08 34.75 16.85
CA LEU A 711 -3.46 35.68 15.91
C LEU A 711 -2.05 36.08 16.37
N ASN A 712 -1.87 36.44 17.64
CA ASN A 712 -0.55 36.78 18.19
C ASN A 712 0.44 35.61 18.10
N ARG A 713 -0.02 34.35 18.25
CA ARG A 713 0.84 33.16 18.04
C ARG A 713 1.22 32.92 16.58
N SER A 714 0.42 33.40 15.63
CA SER A 714 0.80 33.38 14.21
C SER A 714 1.86 34.44 13.91
N GLU A 715 1.70 35.66 14.44
CA GLU A 715 2.65 36.78 14.31
C GLU A 715 4.03 36.46 14.93
N ASP A 716 4.05 35.84 16.11
CA ASP A 716 5.28 35.49 16.83
C ASP A 716 6.09 34.37 16.14
N TYR A 717 5.46 33.61 15.23
CA TYR A 717 6.12 32.61 14.39
C TYR A 717 6.49 33.13 12.99
N LEU A 718 5.66 34.04 12.45
CA LEU A 718 5.95 34.89 11.28
C LEU A 718 7.28 35.65 11.47
N HIS A 719 7.48 36.30 12.62
CA HIS A 719 8.75 36.96 12.95
C HIS A 719 9.93 35.99 13.02
N LYS A 720 9.73 34.77 13.53
CA LYS A 720 10.79 33.73 13.61
C LYS A 720 11.15 33.11 12.26
N GLN A 721 10.37 33.36 11.19
CA GLN A 721 10.76 33.03 9.82
C GLN A 721 11.55 34.15 9.10
N GLN A 722 11.76 35.33 9.70
CA GLN A 722 12.48 36.42 9.02
C GLN A 722 14.00 36.17 8.85
N TRP A 723 14.59 35.17 9.52
CA TRP A 723 15.98 34.76 9.31
C TRP A 723 16.15 33.76 8.15
N SER A 724 15.85 34.23 6.93
CA SER A 724 16.39 33.67 5.68
C SER A 724 16.34 34.62 4.46
N GLN A 725 16.11 35.93 4.64
CA GLN A 725 15.96 36.85 3.50
C GLN A 725 17.27 37.19 2.74
N GLU A 726 18.45 37.00 3.35
CA GLU A 726 19.73 37.33 2.69
C GLU A 726 20.20 36.31 1.63
N ASN A 727 19.65 35.09 1.61
CA ASN A 727 20.09 34.01 0.71
C ASN A 727 19.23 33.83 -0.56
N ILE A 728 18.32 34.77 -0.85
CA ILE A 728 17.35 34.65 -1.98
C ILE A 728 17.60 35.71 -3.08
N LEU A 729 18.53 36.65 -2.89
CA LEU A 729 18.90 37.68 -3.86
C LEU A 729 20.40 37.66 -4.25
N SER A 730 20.84 36.50 -4.74
CA SER A 730 22.07 36.31 -5.51
C SER A 730 21.94 34.95 -6.21
N PRO A 731 21.85 34.88 -7.56
CA PRO A 731 22.76 35.56 -8.47
C PRO A 731 22.05 36.32 -9.61
N LEU A 732 22.00 37.66 -9.52
CA LEU A 732 21.61 38.53 -10.64
C LEU A 732 22.41 39.86 -10.67
N THR A 733 23.43 39.98 -9.83
CA THR A 733 24.33 41.15 -9.72
C THR A 733 25.75 40.80 -10.14
N THR A 734 25.91 40.26 -11.35
CA THR A 734 27.24 40.11 -12.00
C THR A 734 27.24 40.49 -13.48
N GLU A 735 26.13 41.04 -14.01
CA GLU A 735 26.05 41.63 -15.36
C GLU A 735 25.53 43.08 -15.41
N ILE A 736 25.31 43.73 -14.26
CA ILE A 736 24.91 45.16 -14.20
C ILE A 736 26.03 46.08 -13.68
N GLU A 737 27.08 45.56 -13.03
CA GLU A 737 28.25 46.36 -12.59
C GLU A 737 29.26 46.71 -13.71
N LEU A 738 28.94 46.42 -14.98
CA LEU A 738 29.75 46.82 -16.14
C LEU A 738 29.19 48.02 -16.92
N LEU A 739 28.10 48.65 -16.45
CA LEU A 739 27.47 49.82 -17.10
C LEU A 739 27.12 50.99 -16.16
N SER A 740 27.57 50.98 -14.89
CA SER A 740 27.31 52.07 -13.93
C SER A 740 28.56 52.72 -13.35
N HIS A 741 29.73 52.57 -13.99
CA HIS A 741 30.95 53.34 -13.66
C HIS A 741 31.10 54.58 -14.54
N GLU A 742 30.04 55.38 -14.64
CA GLU A 742 30.11 56.81 -14.95
C GLU A 742 28.97 57.51 -14.18
N TYR A 743 29.29 58.68 -13.61
CA TYR A 743 28.48 59.53 -12.72
C TYR A 743 28.46 59.22 -11.19
N SER A 744 29.06 60.18 -10.49
CA SER A 744 28.61 60.74 -9.20
C SER A 744 28.99 60.03 -7.90
N SER A 745 30.26 60.18 -7.51
CA SER A 745 30.65 60.36 -6.11
C SER A 745 30.69 61.86 -5.77
N GLU A 746 29.80 62.36 -4.90
CA GLU A 746 29.99 63.64 -4.22
C GLU A 746 29.24 63.68 -2.87
N PHE A 747 29.90 64.25 -1.84
CA PHE A 747 29.44 64.51 -0.46
C PHE A 747 29.25 63.35 0.55
N GLU A 748 30.24 63.22 1.47
CA GLU A 748 30.15 63.55 2.92
C GLU A 748 28.77 63.54 3.63
N GLN A 749 28.56 63.16 4.91
CA GLN A 749 29.41 63.23 6.13
C GLN A 749 28.84 62.31 7.30
N PRO A 750 29.11 62.41 8.64
CA PRO A 750 29.54 61.23 9.42
C PRO A 750 28.85 60.93 10.79
N GLU A 751 29.41 59.93 11.51
CA GLU A 751 29.42 59.67 12.98
C GLU A 751 28.13 59.54 13.84
N LEU A 752 28.05 58.43 14.61
CA LEU A 752 27.80 58.32 16.08
C LEU A 752 27.54 56.83 16.42
N LYS A 753 28.52 56.04 16.92
CA LYS A 753 29.02 55.89 18.30
C LYS A 753 28.02 55.36 19.36
N ASP A 754 28.33 54.14 19.81
CA ASP A 754 28.22 53.55 21.16
C ASP A 754 26.90 53.67 21.96
N ILE A 755 26.26 52.50 22.17
CA ILE A 755 25.95 51.87 23.47
C ILE A 755 25.76 50.36 23.25
#